data_AF-A0A1E7H800-F1
#
_entry.id   AF-A0A1E7H800-F1
#
_cell.length_a   1.000
_cell.length_b   1.000
_cell.length_c   1.000
_cell.angle_alpha   90.00
_cell.angle_beta   90.00
_cell.angle_gamma   90.00
#
_symmetry.space_group_name_H-M   'P 1'
#
loop_
_entity.id
_entity.type
_entity.pdbx_description
1 polymer ?
#
loop_
_entity_poly.entity_id
_entity_poly.type
_entity_poly.pdbx_seq_one_letter_code
_entity_poly.pdbx_strand_id
1 'polypeptide(L)'
;MTEEKSEFPYIRRLTPEDEQRIKKIPFLNIDTVLIPSPYVKDKEIDKDYLHSYVWDEEGEILGYLVVFSNKDQSRFHIYTQVTSPFGRGKGIGSAFVEKLAAEVPAESTIYLYVWEKLGSVVNFYAARAFEYTETTVYRKMTFSLLEGQAQIISKRMERLRGKDFSLAEQLSRVRHDARKSLKVLLDMIGVISADNFHKVVEDVNRETTALLNTLNVYEDKISNMHKVDIKELVQERVIPVIEAGEVACDIRLTLGGNVPEVTGNYINYSRALINIVSNALDAIRSAERRGLIDIILRPDGDKVMLIIEDNGIGIEAERLLKGDGGLPLFVGKSRKQLEAGEGVGTRQIFSTFGQNNIEVESEPGRFTRWSITLRRSTRSRSNLMAVLESRYISLFKISQRVALTERSTRTEVAVFIWQLRQMEILSYDLISQFSRYNNVRDIYRNVLLYRYGGRNWQFLRQELDTCRIDNQIIKIWLATILKRIKRNETFLDKKFDFEAFKGMLFKSYGQSIDYHIIFTIDPVSGRFFSCERKLAEHMDFVPYLGKERDDVLRGEFIGDVKNLESPIVVGVWTVTSLPDILRKLRLIRQVARQFLEMGIKEEKRLSFYNTTYNSSDWEIDTLKTTTLGEMANLSEERLEEFVVEADDEFSGLACVD
;
A
#
# COMPACT_ATOMS: atom_id res chain seq x y z
N MET A 1 4.88 -32.92 -37.60
CA MET A 1 3.86 -31.89 -37.34
C MET A 1 4.20 -31.27 -36.01
N THR A 2 4.86 -30.12 -36.02
CA THR A 2 5.06 -29.28 -34.84
C THR A 2 3.70 -28.73 -34.43
N GLU A 3 3.15 -29.21 -33.32
CA GLU A 3 1.96 -28.60 -32.71
C GLU A 3 2.28 -27.14 -32.39
N GLU A 4 1.58 -26.20 -33.05
CA GLU A 4 1.57 -24.79 -32.67
C GLU A 4 1.09 -24.71 -31.22
N LYS A 5 1.99 -24.36 -30.30
CA LYS A 5 1.60 -24.03 -28.93
C LYS A 5 0.61 -22.87 -28.99
N SER A 6 -0.62 -23.11 -28.55
CA SER A 6 -1.66 -22.07 -28.45
C SER A 6 -1.15 -20.90 -27.62
N GLU A 7 -1.25 -19.69 -28.17
CA GLU A 7 -0.83 -18.44 -27.53
C GLU A 7 -1.56 -18.17 -26.20
N PHE A 8 -2.72 -18.82 -25.98
CA PHE A 8 -3.52 -18.73 -24.77
C PHE A 8 -3.93 -20.13 -24.26
N PRO A 9 -3.00 -20.91 -23.65
CA PRO A 9 -3.19 -22.34 -23.41
C PRO A 9 -4.31 -22.69 -22.44
N TYR A 10 -4.73 -21.73 -21.58
CA TYR A 10 -5.76 -21.92 -20.57
C TYR A 10 -7.07 -21.19 -20.87
N ILE A 11 -7.17 -20.50 -22.02
CA ILE A 11 -8.37 -19.72 -22.36
C ILE A 11 -9.19 -20.46 -23.42
N ARG A 12 -10.39 -20.90 -23.02
CA ARG A 12 -11.39 -21.46 -23.94
C ARG A 12 -12.66 -20.62 -23.95
N ARG A 13 -13.50 -20.80 -24.98
CA ARG A 13 -14.81 -20.14 -25.07
C ARG A 13 -15.71 -20.57 -23.92
N LEU A 14 -16.46 -19.60 -23.39
CA LEU A 14 -17.45 -19.81 -22.36
C LEU A 14 -18.69 -20.47 -22.98
N THR A 15 -19.22 -21.50 -22.32
CA THR A 15 -20.44 -22.20 -22.78
C THR A 15 -21.61 -21.97 -21.80
N PRO A 16 -22.86 -22.22 -22.23
CA PRO A 16 -24.02 -22.18 -21.31
C PRO A 16 -23.89 -23.14 -20.12
N GLU A 17 -23.19 -24.26 -20.28
CA GLU A 17 -22.91 -25.21 -19.19
C GLU A 17 -21.90 -24.63 -18.19
N ASP A 18 -20.88 -23.90 -18.66
CA ASP A 18 -19.94 -23.20 -17.79
C ASP A 18 -20.63 -22.15 -16.94
N GLU A 19 -21.65 -21.45 -17.45
CA GLU A 19 -22.40 -20.48 -16.64
C GLU A 19 -23.14 -21.14 -15.48
N GLN A 20 -23.77 -22.29 -15.73
CA GLN A 20 -24.42 -23.09 -14.70
C GLN A 20 -23.39 -23.54 -13.65
N ARG A 21 -22.17 -23.86 -14.08
CA ARG A 21 -21.07 -24.26 -13.21
C ARG A 21 -20.51 -23.08 -12.42
N ILE A 22 -20.27 -21.94 -13.07
CA ILE A 22 -19.78 -20.68 -12.48
C ILE A 22 -20.73 -20.21 -11.39
N LYS A 23 -22.06 -20.25 -11.60
CA LYS A 23 -23.08 -19.91 -10.58
C LYS A 23 -22.97 -20.72 -9.28
N LYS A 24 -22.36 -21.90 -9.33
CA LYS A 24 -22.15 -22.77 -8.16
C LYS A 24 -20.80 -22.54 -7.48
N ILE A 25 -19.92 -21.71 -8.05
CA ILE A 25 -18.58 -21.41 -7.53
C ILE A 25 -18.61 -20.09 -6.74
N PRO A 26 -18.55 -20.10 -5.40
CA PRO A 26 -18.79 -18.90 -4.58
C PRO A 26 -17.82 -17.73 -4.85
N PHE A 27 -16.56 -18.01 -5.19
CA PHE A 27 -15.54 -16.97 -5.44
C PHE A 27 -15.59 -16.36 -6.84
N LEU A 28 -16.39 -16.94 -7.75
CA LEU A 28 -16.68 -16.39 -9.06
C LEU A 28 -18.02 -15.63 -9.06
N ASN A 29 -18.82 -15.75 -8.00
CA ASN A 29 -20.06 -15.00 -7.79
C ASN A 29 -19.89 -13.95 -6.69
N ILE A 30 -18.88 -13.09 -6.84
CA ILE A 30 -18.78 -11.89 -5.99
C ILE A 30 -19.85 -10.93 -6.51
N ASP A 31 -20.94 -10.75 -5.73
CA ASP A 31 -22.13 -9.95 -6.05
C ASP A 31 -21.91 -8.83 -7.09
N THR A 32 -22.16 -9.16 -8.36
CA THR A 32 -22.21 -8.23 -9.51
C THR A 32 -23.49 -7.40 -9.55
N VAL A 33 -24.13 -7.22 -8.38
CA VAL A 33 -25.46 -6.59 -8.20
C VAL A 33 -25.52 -5.13 -8.67
N LEU A 34 -24.37 -4.57 -9.04
CA LEU A 34 -24.18 -3.15 -9.31
C LEU A 34 -23.78 -2.83 -10.75
N ILE A 35 -23.53 -3.80 -11.63
CA ILE A 35 -23.19 -3.47 -13.03
C ILE A 35 -24.44 -2.95 -13.75
N PRO A 36 -24.38 -1.81 -14.45
CA PRO A 36 -25.47 -1.35 -15.29
C PRO A 36 -25.88 -2.46 -16.26
N SER A 37 -27.19 -2.58 -16.53
CA SER A 37 -27.68 -3.53 -17.54
C SER A 37 -26.88 -3.36 -18.84
N PRO A 38 -26.50 -4.44 -19.56
CA PRO A 38 -25.73 -4.31 -20.80
C PRO A 38 -26.49 -3.45 -21.82
N TYR A 39 -27.82 -3.44 -21.73
CA TYR A 39 -28.74 -2.67 -22.58
C TYR A 39 -28.86 -1.16 -22.26
N VAL A 40 -28.03 -0.61 -21.37
CA VAL A 40 -28.17 0.80 -20.91
C VAL A 40 -27.88 1.81 -22.03
N LYS A 41 -26.90 1.54 -22.90
CA LYS A 41 -26.53 2.42 -24.02
C LYS A 41 -26.88 1.82 -25.38
N ASP A 42 -26.79 0.50 -25.50
CA ASP A 42 -27.06 -0.19 -26.75
C ASP A 42 -28.12 -1.26 -26.54
N LYS A 43 -29.31 -1.05 -27.11
CA LYS A 43 -30.45 -1.97 -26.97
C LYS A 43 -30.36 -3.15 -27.94
N GLU A 44 -29.43 -3.13 -28.88
CA GLU A 44 -29.30 -4.12 -29.96
C GLU A 44 -28.11 -5.06 -29.77
N ILE A 45 -27.49 -5.06 -28.58
CA ILE A 45 -26.42 -6.02 -28.25
C ILE A 45 -26.98 -7.31 -27.67
N ASP A 46 -26.45 -8.43 -28.14
CA ASP A 46 -26.76 -9.76 -27.63
C ASP A 46 -25.51 -10.39 -27.00
N LYS A 47 -25.73 -11.38 -26.14
CA LYS A 47 -24.62 -12.08 -25.49
C LYS A 47 -23.81 -12.85 -26.53
N ASP A 48 -22.50 -12.59 -26.56
CA ASP A 48 -21.60 -13.16 -27.53
C ASP A 48 -20.77 -14.28 -26.90
N TYR A 49 -21.19 -15.53 -27.11
CA TYR A 49 -20.44 -16.71 -26.65
C TYR A 49 -19.15 -16.96 -27.44
N LEU A 50 -19.01 -16.40 -28.65
CA LEU A 50 -17.82 -16.55 -29.47
C LEU A 50 -16.63 -15.82 -28.84
N HIS A 51 -16.91 -14.65 -28.26
CA HIS A 51 -15.94 -13.75 -27.63
C HIS A 51 -16.06 -13.68 -26.10
N SER A 52 -16.86 -14.57 -25.50
CA SER A 52 -16.88 -14.80 -24.06
C SER A 52 -15.95 -15.97 -23.72
N TYR A 53 -15.21 -15.86 -22.62
CA TYR A 53 -14.14 -16.79 -22.30
C TYR A 53 -14.20 -17.29 -20.86
N VAL A 54 -13.64 -18.48 -20.64
CA VAL A 54 -13.27 -18.98 -19.33
C VAL A 54 -11.78 -19.29 -19.30
N TRP A 55 -11.17 -19.07 -18.14
CA TRP A 55 -9.85 -19.55 -17.83
C TRP A 55 -10.01 -20.90 -17.14
N ASP A 56 -9.67 -21.97 -17.86
CA ASP A 56 -9.79 -23.36 -17.43
C ASP A 56 -8.40 -23.97 -17.34
N GLU A 57 -7.99 -24.30 -16.12
CA GLU A 57 -6.68 -24.88 -15.83
C GLU A 57 -6.94 -26.21 -15.11
N GLU A 58 -6.63 -27.31 -15.80
CA GLU A 58 -6.83 -28.68 -15.29
C GLU A 58 -8.27 -28.97 -14.84
N GLY A 59 -9.26 -28.34 -15.49
CA GLY A 59 -10.67 -28.50 -15.16
C GLY A 59 -11.16 -27.53 -14.08
N GLU A 60 -10.32 -26.67 -13.51
CA GLU A 60 -10.73 -25.62 -12.56
C GLU A 60 -10.95 -24.28 -13.27
N ILE A 61 -12.14 -23.69 -13.09
CA ILE A 61 -12.45 -22.35 -13.62
C ILE A 61 -11.88 -21.29 -12.67
N LEU A 62 -10.84 -20.59 -13.11
CA LEU A 62 -10.15 -19.55 -12.32
C LEU A 62 -10.54 -18.12 -12.72
N GLY A 63 -11.35 -17.96 -13.75
CA GLY A 63 -11.88 -16.67 -14.17
C GLY A 63 -12.77 -16.80 -15.39
N TYR A 64 -13.55 -15.77 -15.65
CA TYR A 64 -14.39 -15.71 -16.83
C TYR A 64 -14.58 -14.27 -17.31
N LEU A 65 -14.79 -14.13 -18.62
CA LEU A 65 -15.13 -12.90 -19.32
C LEU A 65 -16.46 -13.11 -20.06
N VAL A 66 -17.42 -12.23 -19.84
CA VAL A 66 -18.69 -12.18 -20.58
C VAL A 66 -18.71 -10.93 -21.44
N VAL A 67 -18.90 -11.15 -22.74
CA VAL A 67 -18.98 -10.10 -23.76
C VAL A 67 -20.36 -10.09 -24.41
N PHE A 68 -20.85 -8.91 -24.73
CA PHE A 68 -22.03 -8.68 -25.57
C PHE A 68 -21.60 -7.94 -26.82
N SER A 69 -22.19 -8.25 -27.97
CA SER A 69 -21.84 -7.59 -29.24
C SER A 69 -23.10 -7.19 -30.01
N ASN A 70 -22.96 -6.20 -30.87
CA ASN A 70 -23.98 -5.88 -31.88
C ASN A 70 -23.89 -6.82 -33.09
N LYS A 71 -24.95 -6.86 -33.91
CA LYS A 71 -25.09 -7.81 -35.04
C LYS A 71 -24.01 -7.65 -36.12
N ASP A 72 -23.51 -6.45 -36.32
CA ASP A 72 -22.46 -6.09 -37.26
C ASP A 72 -21.04 -6.22 -36.67
N GLN A 73 -20.91 -6.66 -35.42
CA GLN A 73 -19.62 -6.87 -34.73
C GLN A 73 -18.70 -5.63 -34.74
N SER A 74 -19.29 -4.44 -34.72
CA SER A 74 -18.55 -3.18 -34.62
C SER A 74 -18.35 -2.72 -33.17
N ARG A 75 -19.12 -3.25 -32.22
CA ARG A 75 -19.08 -2.90 -30.79
C ARG A 75 -19.10 -4.15 -29.90
N PHE A 76 -18.17 -4.21 -28.94
CA PHE A 76 -18.05 -5.29 -27.97
C PHE A 76 -18.08 -4.72 -26.55
N HIS A 77 -19.11 -5.08 -25.80
CA HIS A 77 -19.27 -4.71 -24.41
C HIS A 77 -18.71 -5.79 -23.48
N ILE A 78 -17.65 -5.49 -22.73
CA ILE A 78 -17.23 -6.34 -21.62
C ILE A 78 -18.21 -6.12 -20.46
N TYR A 79 -19.20 -6.99 -20.38
CA TYR A 79 -20.24 -6.92 -19.37
C TYR A 79 -19.75 -7.40 -18.01
N THR A 80 -18.90 -8.43 -17.98
CA THR A 80 -18.38 -8.97 -16.73
C THR A 80 -17.00 -9.56 -16.96
N GLN A 81 -16.04 -9.14 -16.14
CA GLN A 81 -14.73 -9.79 -16.03
C GLN A 81 -14.51 -10.15 -14.58
N VAL A 82 -14.41 -11.45 -14.30
CA VAL A 82 -14.15 -11.95 -12.94
C VAL A 82 -12.91 -12.82 -12.97
N THR A 83 -12.02 -12.56 -12.03
CA THR A 83 -10.87 -13.42 -11.75
C THR A 83 -11.01 -13.95 -10.34
N SER A 84 -10.98 -15.27 -10.21
CA SER A 84 -10.94 -15.94 -8.92
C SER A 84 -9.77 -15.41 -8.10
N PRO A 85 -9.93 -15.23 -6.78
CA PRO A 85 -8.79 -15.03 -5.89
C PRO A 85 -7.67 -16.06 -6.06
N PHE A 86 -8.03 -17.27 -6.52
CA PHE A 86 -7.07 -18.33 -6.77
C PHE A 86 -6.22 -18.12 -8.03
N GLY A 87 -6.75 -17.39 -9.03
CA GLY A 87 -6.08 -17.03 -10.28
C GLY A 87 -5.43 -15.64 -10.33
N ARG A 88 -5.48 -14.85 -9.24
CA ARG A 88 -4.80 -13.54 -9.14
C ARG A 88 -3.29 -13.69 -9.31
N GLY A 89 -2.68 -12.77 -10.06
CA GLY A 89 -1.25 -12.80 -10.41
C GLY A 89 -0.89 -13.62 -11.65
N LYS A 90 -1.79 -14.46 -12.19
CA LYS A 90 -1.56 -15.21 -13.44
C LYS A 90 -1.83 -14.39 -14.72
N GLY A 91 -2.05 -13.08 -14.59
CA GLY A 91 -2.35 -12.21 -15.74
C GLY A 91 -3.70 -12.47 -16.42
N ILE A 92 -4.60 -13.27 -15.83
CA ILE A 92 -5.88 -13.73 -16.43
C ILE A 92 -6.68 -12.59 -17.06
N GLY A 93 -6.90 -11.50 -16.32
CA GLY A 93 -7.64 -10.35 -16.86
C GLY A 93 -6.96 -9.68 -18.05
N SER A 94 -5.62 -9.63 -18.08
CA SER A 94 -4.88 -9.09 -19.21
C SER A 94 -4.99 -10.00 -20.42
N ALA A 95 -4.85 -11.31 -20.21
CA ALA A 95 -4.91 -12.30 -21.26
C ALA A 95 -6.31 -12.40 -21.89
N PHE A 96 -7.38 -12.21 -21.11
CA PHE A 96 -8.73 -12.11 -21.65
C PHE A 96 -8.92 -10.89 -22.56
N VAL A 97 -8.46 -9.71 -22.12
CA VAL A 97 -8.58 -8.47 -22.91
C VAL A 97 -7.73 -8.56 -24.18
N GLU A 98 -6.52 -9.13 -24.06
CA GLU A 98 -5.62 -9.34 -25.20
C GLU A 98 -6.22 -10.31 -26.22
N LYS A 99 -6.73 -11.47 -25.76
CA LYS A 99 -7.40 -12.42 -26.64
C LYS A 99 -8.62 -11.82 -27.32
N LEU A 100 -9.44 -11.06 -26.58
CA LEU A 100 -10.58 -10.36 -27.14
C LEU A 100 -10.14 -9.38 -28.24
N ALA A 101 -9.17 -8.52 -27.96
CA ALA A 101 -8.67 -7.52 -28.91
C ALA A 101 -8.00 -8.14 -30.15
N ALA A 102 -7.46 -9.36 -30.04
CA ALA A 102 -6.88 -10.10 -31.15
C ALA A 102 -7.93 -10.82 -32.03
N GLU A 103 -9.07 -11.24 -31.46
CA GLU A 103 -10.11 -12.00 -32.18
C GLU A 103 -11.15 -11.11 -32.87
N VAL A 104 -11.39 -9.88 -32.37
CA VAL A 104 -12.40 -8.96 -32.92
C VAL A 104 -11.86 -8.10 -34.08
N PRO A 105 -12.72 -7.54 -34.96
CA PRO A 105 -12.27 -6.65 -36.03
C PRO A 105 -11.46 -5.46 -35.52
N ALA A 106 -10.37 -5.11 -36.22
CA ALA A 106 -9.40 -4.09 -35.80
C ALA A 106 -10.03 -2.71 -35.48
N GLU A 107 -11.04 -2.32 -36.24
CA GLU A 107 -11.77 -1.04 -36.10
C GLU A 107 -12.93 -1.10 -35.09
N SER A 108 -13.19 -2.25 -34.49
CA SER A 108 -14.27 -2.41 -33.52
C SER A 108 -13.93 -1.73 -32.19
N THR A 109 -14.97 -1.23 -31.52
CA THR A 109 -14.87 -0.58 -30.21
C THR A 109 -15.17 -1.58 -29.11
N ILE A 110 -14.21 -1.75 -28.20
CA ILE A 110 -14.38 -2.52 -26.96
C ILE A 110 -14.67 -1.54 -25.83
N TYR A 111 -15.73 -1.77 -25.05
CA TYR A 111 -16.13 -0.86 -23.98
C TYR A 111 -16.67 -1.55 -22.73
N LEU A 112 -16.60 -0.85 -21.59
CA LEU A 112 -17.11 -1.33 -20.31
C LEU A 112 -17.52 -0.19 -19.37
N TYR A 113 -18.41 -0.53 -18.42
CA TYR A 113 -18.79 0.35 -17.33
C TYR A 113 -18.02 0.00 -16.06
N VAL A 114 -17.34 0.98 -15.49
CA VAL A 114 -16.59 0.84 -14.24
C VAL A 114 -17.15 1.82 -13.22
N TRP A 115 -17.45 1.35 -12.01
CA TRP A 115 -17.89 2.25 -10.94
C TRP A 115 -16.77 3.25 -10.62
N GLU A 116 -17.04 4.56 -10.59
CA GLU A 116 -16.01 5.61 -10.35
C GLU A 116 -15.19 5.38 -9.07
N LYS A 117 -15.76 4.69 -8.07
CA LYS A 117 -15.06 4.37 -6.82
C LYS A 117 -14.06 3.22 -6.94
N LEU A 118 -13.99 2.53 -8.08
CA LEU A 118 -13.06 1.43 -8.38
C LEU A 118 -11.88 1.91 -9.23
N GLY A 119 -11.11 2.86 -8.70
CA GLY A 119 -9.98 3.49 -9.42
C GLY A 119 -8.91 2.50 -9.90
N SER A 120 -8.68 1.39 -9.18
CA SER A 120 -7.76 0.34 -9.61
C SER A 120 -8.19 -0.36 -10.91
N VAL A 121 -9.51 -0.50 -11.13
CA VAL A 121 -10.06 -1.07 -12.36
C VAL A 121 -9.94 -0.07 -13.50
N VAL A 122 -10.21 1.21 -13.23
CA VAL A 122 -10.01 2.29 -14.22
C VAL A 122 -8.56 2.34 -14.70
N ASN A 123 -7.60 2.34 -13.77
CA ASN A 123 -6.17 2.34 -14.11
C ASN A 123 -5.74 1.08 -14.88
N PHE A 124 -6.32 -0.08 -14.55
CA PHE A 124 -6.06 -1.33 -15.26
C PHE A 124 -6.45 -1.23 -16.75
N TYR A 125 -7.64 -0.73 -17.07
CA TYR A 125 -8.07 -0.59 -18.47
C TYR A 125 -7.39 0.60 -19.16
N ALA A 126 -7.15 1.71 -18.45
CA ALA A 126 -6.43 2.86 -19.00
C ALA A 126 -5.00 2.52 -19.44
N ALA A 127 -4.28 1.71 -18.67
CA ALA A 127 -2.95 1.23 -19.05
C ALA A 127 -2.94 0.42 -20.37
N ARG A 128 -4.11 -0.11 -20.77
CA ARG A 128 -4.37 -0.95 -21.95
C ARG A 128 -5.08 -0.21 -23.07
N ALA A 129 -4.95 1.12 -23.10
CA ALA A 129 -5.49 1.99 -24.15
C ALA A 129 -7.03 2.11 -24.18
N PHE A 130 -7.68 1.91 -23.04
CA PHE A 130 -9.06 2.37 -22.86
C PHE A 130 -9.06 3.82 -22.37
N GLU A 131 -9.90 4.65 -22.96
CA GLU A 131 -10.04 6.05 -22.60
C GLU A 131 -11.38 6.27 -21.91
N TYR A 132 -11.41 7.25 -21.00
CA TYR A 132 -12.64 7.68 -20.37
C TYR A 132 -13.47 8.51 -21.35
N THR A 133 -14.72 8.09 -21.58
CA THR A 133 -15.63 8.78 -22.50
C THR A 133 -16.67 9.61 -21.77
N GLU A 134 -17.45 8.99 -20.87
CA GLU A 134 -18.58 9.64 -20.21
C GLU A 134 -18.93 8.96 -18.88
N THR A 135 -19.86 9.56 -18.14
CA THR A 135 -20.35 9.03 -16.87
C THR A 135 -21.85 8.74 -16.94
N THR A 136 -22.26 7.57 -16.46
CA THR A 136 -23.66 7.13 -16.39
C THR A 136 -24.07 6.87 -14.94
N VAL A 137 -25.23 7.39 -14.52
CA VAL A 137 -25.79 7.11 -13.19
C VAL A 137 -26.75 5.93 -13.26
N TYR A 138 -26.46 4.86 -12.52
CA TYR A 138 -27.32 3.68 -12.38
C TYR A 138 -27.53 3.35 -10.91
N ARG A 139 -28.79 3.22 -10.46
CA ARG A 139 -29.16 2.92 -9.04
C ARG A 139 -28.46 3.82 -7.99
N LYS A 140 -28.38 5.14 -8.25
CA LYS A 140 -27.69 6.14 -7.40
C LYS A 140 -26.16 5.95 -7.30
N MET A 141 -25.57 5.19 -8.21
CA MET A 141 -24.12 5.01 -8.35
C MET A 141 -23.64 5.54 -9.70
N THR A 142 -22.44 6.11 -9.71
CA THR A 142 -21.84 6.77 -10.87
C THR A 142 -20.82 5.87 -11.55
N PHE A 143 -21.06 5.47 -12.80
CA PHE A 143 -20.19 4.60 -13.57
C PHE A 143 -19.49 5.39 -14.67
N SER A 144 -18.18 5.27 -14.73
CA SER A 144 -17.35 5.73 -15.85
C SER A 144 -17.44 4.72 -16.99
N LEU A 145 -17.69 5.22 -18.19
CA LEU A 145 -17.59 4.45 -19.43
C LEU A 145 -16.16 4.55 -19.95
N LEU A 146 -15.54 3.39 -20.13
CA LEU A 146 -14.22 3.26 -20.73
C LEU A 146 -14.35 2.59 -22.10
N GLU A 147 -13.76 3.17 -23.14
CA GLU A 147 -13.83 2.69 -24.52
C GLU A 147 -12.43 2.65 -25.15
N GLY A 148 -12.16 1.69 -26.04
CA GLY A 148 -10.90 1.62 -26.80
C GLY A 148 -11.07 0.86 -28.10
N GLN A 149 -10.28 1.20 -29.11
CA GLN A 149 -10.26 0.47 -30.39
C GLN A 149 -9.42 -0.81 -30.29
N ALA A 150 -9.92 -1.92 -30.83
CA ALA A 150 -9.25 -3.22 -30.75
C ALA A 150 -7.79 -3.20 -31.25
N GLN A 151 -7.52 -2.52 -32.38
CA GLN A 151 -6.15 -2.39 -32.90
C GLN A 151 -5.18 -1.66 -31.96
N ILE A 152 -5.65 -0.63 -31.27
CA ILE A 152 -4.81 0.17 -30.36
C ILE A 152 -4.53 -0.64 -29.09
N ILE A 153 -5.54 -1.35 -28.58
CA ILE A 153 -5.42 -2.25 -27.43
C ILE A 153 -4.41 -3.34 -27.74
N SER A 154 -4.54 -4.02 -28.89
CA SER A 154 -3.63 -5.10 -29.31
C SER A 154 -2.17 -4.63 -29.39
N LYS A 155 -1.92 -3.51 -30.09
CA LYS A 155 -0.57 -2.91 -30.20
C LYS A 155 -0.01 -2.45 -28.85
N ARG A 156 -0.85 -1.99 -27.93
CA ARG A 156 -0.44 -1.61 -26.57
C ARG A 156 -0.04 -2.85 -25.76
N MET A 157 -0.77 -3.95 -25.90
CA MET A 157 -0.50 -5.22 -25.22
C MET A 157 0.79 -5.88 -25.72
N GLU A 158 1.07 -5.88 -27.03
CA GLU A 158 2.35 -6.36 -27.59
C GLU A 158 3.56 -5.62 -27.01
N ARG A 159 3.46 -4.29 -26.84
CA ARG A 159 4.52 -3.48 -26.21
C ARG A 159 4.72 -3.79 -24.73
N LEU A 160 3.68 -4.26 -24.04
CA LEU A 160 3.76 -4.68 -22.65
C LEU A 160 4.41 -6.06 -22.49
N ARG A 161 4.31 -6.96 -23.49
CA ARG A 161 4.99 -8.27 -23.49
C ARG A 161 6.51 -8.19 -23.54
N GLY A 162 7.08 -7.12 -24.11
CA GLY A 162 8.53 -6.95 -24.32
C GLY A 162 9.29 -6.20 -23.23
N LYS A 163 8.63 -5.84 -22.11
CA LYS A 163 9.25 -5.12 -20.98
C LYS A 163 8.90 -5.80 -19.66
N ASP A 164 9.45 -6.99 -19.43
CA ASP A 164 9.71 -7.46 -18.07
C ASP A 164 10.88 -6.67 -17.46
N PHE A 165 10.65 -5.38 -17.24
CA PHE A 165 11.43 -4.63 -16.26
C PHE A 165 10.71 -4.85 -14.93
N SER A 166 11.03 -5.96 -14.26
CA SER A 166 10.35 -6.35 -13.03
C SER A 166 10.38 -5.18 -12.04
N LEU A 167 9.20 -4.83 -11.51
CA LEU A 167 9.06 -3.87 -10.42
C LEU A 167 10.00 -4.22 -9.25
N ALA A 168 10.35 -5.50 -9.08
CA ALA A 168 11.30 -6.02 -8.09
C ALA A 168 12.75 -5.58 -8.34
N GLU A 169 13.20 -5.51 -9.60
CA GLU A 169 14.57 -5.11 -9.96
C GLU A 169 14.74 -3.58 -9.84
N GLN A 170 13.68 -2.83 -10.19
CA GLN A 170 13.60 -1.40 -9.91
C GLN A 170 13.51 -1.11 -8.39
N LEU A 171 12.72 -1.90 -7.64
CA LEU A 171 12.64 -1.82 -6.16
C LEU A 171 13.96 -2.18 -5.48
N SER A 172 14.70 -3.18 -5.98
CA SER A 172 16.01 -3.52 -5.46
C SER A 172 17.06 -2.44 -5.76
N ARG A 173 17.02 -1.79 -6.94
CA ARG A 173 17.85 -0.61 -7.21
C ARG A 173 17.52 0.58 -6.31
N VAL A 174 16.22 0.88 -6.12
CA VAL A 174 15.79 1.99 -5.23
C VAL A 174 16.16 1.70 -3.78
N ARG A 175 15.97 0.47 -3.30
CA ARG A 175 16.44 0.07 -1.95
C ARG A 175 17.96 0.17 -1.81
N HIS A 176 18.70 -0.23 -2.84
CA HIS A 176 20.16 -0.13 -2.87
C HIS A 176 20.62 1.34 -2.81
N ASP A 177 20.02 2.22 -3.63
CA ASP A 177 20.37 3.63 -3.67
C ASP A 177 19.96 4.36 -2.38
N ALA A 178 18.83 3.95 -1.78
CA ALA A 178 18.38 4.45 -0.48
C ALA A 178 19.30 4.02 0.67
N ARG A 179 19.68 2.74 0.74
CA ARG A 179 20.65 2.22 1.71
C ARG A 179 22.01 2.88 1.56
N LYS A 180 22.49 3.08 0.33
CA LYS A 180 23.77 3.75 0.06
C LYS A 180 23.76 5.19 0.56
N SER A 181 22.68 5.93 0.30
CA SER A 181 22.54 7.30 0.80
C SER A 181 22.49 7.34 2.33
N LEU A 182 21.73 6.41 2.96
CA LEU A 182 21.67 6.29 4.42
C LEU A 182 23.02 5.93 5.04
N LYS A 183 23.80 5.04 4.41
CA LYS A 183 25.16 4.70 4.85
C LYS A 183 26.06 5.92 4.82
N VAL A 184 26.08 6.67 3.71
CA VAL A 184 26.84 7.91 3.60
C VAL A 184 26.43 8.94 4.67
N LEU A 185 25.13 9.05 4.99
CA LEU A 185 24.65 9.91 6.07
C LEU A 185 25.14 9.47 7.45
N LEU A 186 25.14 8.16 7.72
CA LEU A 186 25.70 7.61 8.96
C LEU A 186 27.21 7.85 9.05
N ASP A 187 27.96 7.56 7.98
CA ASP A 187 29.41 7.79 7.90
C ASP A 187 29.72 9.28 8.16
N MET A 188 28.95 10.19 7.56
CA MET A 188 29.08 11.63 7.78
C MET A 188 28.86 12.00 9.25
N ILE A 189 27.81 11.47 9.88
CA ILE A 189 27.51 11.70 11.30
C ILE A 189 28.64 11.18 12.21
N GLY A 190 29.26 10.05 11.85
CA GLY A 190 30.39 9.46 12.60
C GLY A 190 31.66 10.31 12.60
N VAL A 191 31.85 11.16 11.58
CA VAL A 191 33.04 12.03 11.43
C VAL A 191 32.77 13.47 11.92
N ILE A 192 31.61 13.72 12.56
CA ILE A 192 31.27 15.02 13.14
C ILE A 192 32.27 15.38 14.25
N SER A 193 32.86 16.56 14.11
CA SER A 193 33.72 17.24 15.08
C SER A 193 33.30 18.70 15.19
N ALA A 194 33.76 19.40 16.23
CA ALA A 194 33.44 20.81 16.44
C ALA A 194 33.86 21.72 15.26
N ASP A 195 34.91 21.34 14.53
CA ASP A 195 35.50 22.15 13.45
C ASP A 195 34.84 21.90 12.08
N ASN A 196 34.17 20.77 11.88
CA ASN A 196 33.53 20.40 10.60
C ASN A 196 32.00 20.26 10.70
N PHE A 197 31.41 20.47 11.89
CA PHE A 197 29.98 20.30 12.16
C PHE A 197 29.07 20.95 11.10
N HIS A 198 29.29 22.23 10.79
CA HIS A 198 28.47 22.95 9.82
C HIS A 198 28.54 22.36 8.40
N LYS A 199 29.74 21.94 7.97
CA LYS A 199 29.95 21.34 6.65
C LYS A 199 29.33 19.95 6.57
N VAL A 200 29.47 19.15 7.63
CA VAL A 200 28.88 17.82 7.71
C VAL A 200 27.35 17.89 7.74
N VAL A 201 26.78 18.85 8.47
CA VAL A 201 25.32 19.08 8.48
C VAL A 201 24.81 19.48 7.09
N GLU A 202 25.57 20.28 6.34
CA GLU A 202 25.23 20.69 4.98
C GLU A 202 25.30 19.51 3.99
N ASP A 203 26.35 18.69 4.07
CA ASP A 203 26.50 17.47 3.27
C ASP A 203 25.42 16.43 3.62
N VAL A 204 25.06 16.29 4.90
CA VAL A 204 23.94 15.48 5.38
C VAL A 204 22.61 15.95 4.80
N ASN A 205 22.36 17.26 4.77
CA ASN A 205 21.16 17.83 4.17
C ASN A 205 21.11 17.62 2.64
N ARG A 206 22.26 17.70 1.97
CA ARG A 206 22.38 17.47 0.53
C ARG A 206 22.11 16.01 0.17
N GLU A 207 22.69 15.06 0.90
CA GLU A 207 22.46 13.62 0.70
C GLU A 207 21.03 13.20 1.07
N THR A 208 20.45 13.78 2.14
CA THR A 208 19.03 13.64 2.47
C THR A 208 18.14 14.12 1.32
N THR A 209 18.51 15.24 0.68
CA THR A 209 17.77 15.79 -0.47
C THR A 209 17.89 14.90 -1.71
N ALA A 210 19.06 14.30 -1.95
CA ALA A 210 19.28 13.34 -3.04
C ALA A 210 18.46 12.04 -2.83
N LEU A 211 18.45 11.52 -1.61
CA LEU A 211 17.61 10.38 -1.20
C LEU A 211 16.13 10.67 -1.45
N LEU A 212 15.65 11.84 -0.99
CA LEU A 212 14.27 12.27 -1.22
C LEU A 212 13.96 12.36 -2.72
N ASN A 213 14.85 12.91 -3.56
CA ASN A 213 14.63 13.00 -5.00
C ASN A 213 14.58 11.61 -5.67
N THR A 214 15.43 10.67 -5.27
CA THR A 214 15.40 9.27 -5.75
C THR A 214 14.08 8.58 -5.40
N LEU A 215 13.56 8.81 -4.19
CA LEU A 215 12.27 8.28 -3.74
C LEU A 215 11.09 8.93 -4.48
N ASN A 216 11.16 10.24 -4.78
CA ASN A 216 10.12 10.97 -5.51
C ASN A 216 9.96 10.52 -6.97
N VAL A 217 11.05 10.22 -7.68
CA VAL A 217 11.02 9.68 -9.06
C VAL A 217 10.25 8.35 -9.14
N TYR A 218 10.20 7.61 -8.02
CA TYR A 218 9.43 6.38 -7.88
C TYR A 218 7.98 6.64 -7.44
N GLU A 219 7.76 7.63 -6.57
CA GLU A 219 6.44 8.02 -6.06
C GLU A 219 5.50 8.54 -7.16
N ASP A 220 6.03 9.26 -8.16
CA ASP A 220 5.26 9.73 -9.33
C ASP A 220 4.68 8.59 -10.19
N LYS A 221 5.20 7.35 -10.04
CA LYS A 221 4.65 6.15 -10.69
C LYS A 221 3.60 5.41 -9.84
N ILE A 222 3.45 5.77 -8.55
CA ILE A 222 2.62 5.04 -7.56
C ILE A 222 1.53 5.91 -6.92
N SER A 223 1.56 7.24 -7.10
CA SER A 223 0.73 8.20 -6.37
C SER A 223 -0.76 7.83 -6.27
N ASN A 224 -1.15 7.39 -5.07
CA ASN A 224 -2.53 7.40 -4.59
C ASN A 224 -2.72 8.64 -3.70
N MET A 225 -3.70 9.47 -4.03
CA MET A 225 -4.13 10.59 -3.19
C MET A 225 -4.60 10.07 -1.82
N HIS A 226 -4.00 10.56 -0.73
CA HIS A 226 -4.35 10.17 0.64
C HIS A 226 -5.10 11.29 1.38
N LYS A 227 -5.59 10.97 2.57
CA LYS A 227 -6.11 11.99 3.48
C LYS A 227 -4.95 12.56 4.28
N VAL A 228 -4.90 13.89 4.39
CA VAL A 228 -3.85 14.59 5.14
C VAL A 228 -4.51 15.46 6.19
N ASP A 229 -4.10 15.31 7.45
CA ASP A 229 -4.41 16.27 8.51
C ASP A 229 -3.37 17.39 8.47
N ILE A 230 -3.77 18.57 7.98
CA ILE A 230 -2.87 19.74 7.88
C ILE A 230 -2.49 20.25 9.26
N LYS A 231 -3.35 20.09 10.27
CA LYS A 231 -3.03 20.53 11.62
C LYS A 231 -1.87 19.71 12.18
N GLU A 232 -1.96 18.39 12.07
CA GLU A 232 -0.89 17.46 12.47
C GLU A 232 0.40 17.78 11.71
N LEU A 233 0.32 17.97 10.39
CA LEU A 233 1.50 18.28 9.57
C LEU A 233 2.17 19.60 9.97
N VAL A 234 1.40 20.64 10.29
CA VAL A 234 1.95 21.91 10.79
C VAL A 234 2.63 21.71 12.14
N GLN A 235 1.98 20.99 13.07
CA GLN A 235 2.50 20.77 14.41
C GLN A 235 3.76 19.89 14.45
N GLU A 236 3.80 18.83 13.65
CA GLU A 236 4.88 17.84 13.69
C GLU A 236 6.04 18.16 12.75
N ARG A 237 5.81 18.93 11.69
CA ARG A 237 6.83 19.15 10.64
C ARG A 237 7.18 20.62 10.43
N VAL A 238 6.22 21.52 10.47
CA VAL A 238 6.47 22.95 10.20
C VAL A 238 7.04 23.65 11.42
N ILE A 239 6.40 23.50 12.59
CA ILE A 239 6.84 24.14 13.84
C ILE A 239 8.29 23.75 14.19
N PRO A 240 8.70 22.46 14.18
CA PRO A 240 10.07 22.10 14.51
C PRO A 240 11.13 22.71 13.58
N VAL A 241 10.80 22.95 12.30
CA VAL A 241 11.71 23.62 11.35
C VAL A 241 11.89 25.09 11.70
N ILE A 242 10.82 25.77 12.15
CA ILE A 242 10.90 27.16 12.61
C ILE A 242 11.72 27.24 13.90
N GLU A 243 11.48 26.34 14.85
CA GLU A 243 12.18 26.29 16.14
C GLU A 243 13.66 25.94 16.01
N ALA A 244 14.01 25.09 15.05
CA ALA A 244 15.41 24.72 14.75
C ALA A 244 16.15 25.75 13.89
N GLY A 245 15.46 26.78 13.38
CA GLY A 245 16.07 27.81 12.55
C GLY A 245 17.04 28.68 13.35
N GLU A 246 18.10 29.18 12.68
CA GLU A 246 19.09 30.07 13.31
C GLU A 246 18.51 31.45 13.72
N VAL A 247 17.33 31.79 13.19
CA VAL A 247 16.65 33.07 13.43
C VAL A 247 15.65 32.94 14.57
N ALA A 248 15.80 33.78 15.60
CA ALA A 248 14.81 33.85 16.67
C ALA A 248 13.44 34.32 16.12
N CYS A 249 12.48 33.39 16.06
CA CYS A 249 11.17 33.58 15.45
C CYS A 249 10.03 33.17 16.40
N ASP A 250 9.06 34.07 16.61
CA ASP A 250 7.82 33.74 17.28
C ASP A 250 6.82 33.12 16.30
N ILE A 251 6.03 32.14 16.76
CA ILE A 251 5.01 31.47 15.95
C ILE A 251 3.63 31.79 16.51
N ARG A 252 2.71 32.30 15.69
CA ARG A 252 1.28 32.37 16.07
C ARG A 252 0.46 31.40 15.25
N LEU A 253 -0.02 30.35 15.90
CA LEU A 253 -0.90 29.37 15.28
C LEU A 253 -2.37 29.67 15.62
N THR A 254 -3.16 30.04 14.61
CA THR A 254 -4.60 30.26 14.74
C THR A 254 -5.38 29.13 14.05
N LEU A 255 -6.06 28.31 14.85
CA LEU A 255 -6.87 27.19 14.36
C LEU A 255 -8.37 27.53 14.41
N GLY A 256 -9.04 27.48 13.26
CA GLY A 256 -10.50 27.53 13.17
C GLY A 256 -11.15 26.29 13.78
N GLY A 257 -12.41 26.42 14.21
CA GLY A 257 -13.16 25.29 14.79
C GLY A 257 -13.37 24.16 13.78
N ASN A 258 -12.99 22.92 14.16
CA ASN A 258 -13.22 21.69 13.40
C ASN A 258 -12.68 21.70 11.95
N VAL A 259 -11.38 21.97 11.78
CA VAL A 259 -10.69 21.85 10.47
C VAL A 259 -10.75 20.39 9.98
N PRO A 260 -11.34 20.11 8.81
CA PRO A 260 -11.43 18.76 8.27
C PRO A 260 -10.13 18.32 7.56
N GLU A 261 -9.92 17.00 7.46
CA GLU A 261 -8.86 16.42 6.62
C GLU A 261 -9.01 16.85 5.16
N VAL A 262 -7.88 17.06 4.48
CA VAL A 262 -7.84 17.41 3.05
C VAL A 262 -7.38 16.22 2.22
N THR A 263 -7.68 16.24 0.93
CA THR A 263 -7.13 15.24 0.00
C THR A 263 -5.78 15.73 -0.51
N GLY A 264 -4.74 14.91 -0.40
CA GLY A 264 -3.39 15.25 -0.85
C GLY A 264 -2.39 14.14 -0.62
N ASN A 265 -1.18 14.33 -1.12
CA ASN A 265 -0.05 13.49 -0.76
C ASN A 265 0.64 14.10 0.46
N TYR A 266 0.71 13.33 1.57
CA TYR A 266 1.29 13.79 2.83
C TYR A 266 2.74 14.29 2.67
N ILE A 267 3.56 13.55 1.93
CA ILE A 267 4.98 13.86 1.71
C ILE A 267 5.12 15.13 0.87
N ASN A 268 4.36 15.24 -0.23
CA ASN A 268 4.39 16.43 -1.08
C ASN A 268 3.93 17.68 -0.33
N TYR A 269 2.85 17.58 0.45
CA TYR A 269 2.36 18.68 1.27
C TYR A 269 3.40 19.06 2.33
N SER A 270 4.00 18.07 3.00
CA SER A 270 5.05 18.31 3.99
C SER A 270 6.23 19.08 3.37
N ARG A 271 6.75 18.61 2.22
CA ARG A 271 7.86 19.25 1.52
C ARG A 271 7.53 20.67 1.07
N ALA A 272 6.33 20.87 0.51
CA ALA A 272 5.90 22.19 0.06
C ALA A 272 5.75 23.19 1.22
N LEU A 273 5.18 22.77 2.36
CA LEU A 273 5.08 23.65 3.54
C LEU A 273 6.45 23.97 4.15
N ILE A 274 7.35 22.98 4.23
CA ILE A 274 8.74 23.20 4.67
C ILE A 274 9.44 24.22 3.76
N ASN A 275 9.25 24.13 2.44
CA ASN A 275 9.82 25.10 1.50
C ASN A 275 9.28 26.53 1.71
N ILE A 276 7.97 26.69 1.99
CA ILE A 276 7.38 28.01 2.28
C ILE A 276 8.03 28.60 3.52
N VAL A 277 8.14 27.80 4.57
CA VAL A 277 8.66 28.23 5.88
C VAL A 277 10.17 28.50 5.82
N SER A 278 10.92 27.70 5.07
CA SER A 278 12.35 27.95 4.84
C SER A 278 12.58 29.28 4.11
N ASN A 279 11.74 29.58 3.10
CA ASN A 279 11.78 30.87 2.42
C ASN A 279 11.43 32.03 3.37
N ALA A 280 10.46 31.83 4.27
CA ALA A 280 10.09 32.81 5.30
C ALA A 280 11.27 33.08 6.25
N LEU A 281 11.92 32.05 6.79
CA LEU A 281 13.07 32.20 7.68
C LEU A 281 14.24 32.92 6.99
N ASP A 282 14.52 32.60 5.73
CA ASP A 282 15.53 33.30 4.92
C ASP A 282 15.20 34.78 4.71
N ALA A 283 13.92 35.09 4.46
CA ALA A 283 13.44 36.45 4.29
C ALA A 283 13.49 37.24 5.61
N ILE A 284 13.20 36.61 6.74
CA ILE A 284 13.30 37.22 8.07
C ILE A 284 14.77 37.48 8.43
N ARG A 285 15.65 36.50 8.19
CA ARG A 285 17.10 36.64 8.42
C ARG A 285 17.67 37.84 7.68
N SER A 286 17.28 37.97 6.41
CA SER A 286 17.70 39.09 5.55
C SER A 286 17.14 40.44 5.98
N ALA A 287 16.05 40.45 6.77
CA ALA A 287 15.45 41.65 7.30
C ALA A 287 16.08 42.10 8.64
N GLU A 288 17.01 41.32 9.20
CA GLU A 288 17.74 41.61 10.45
C GLU A 288 16.84 42.02 11.62
N ARG A 289 15.67 41.38 11.73
CA ARG A 289 14.67 41.66 12.78
C ARG A 289 14.16 40.39 13.42
N ARG A 290 13.52 40.53 14.58
CA ARG A 290 12.86 39.42 15.27
C ARG A 290 11.78 38.83 14.37
N GLY A 291 11.87 37.52 14.15
CA GLY A 291 10.96 36.79 13.29
C GLY A 291 9.58 36.64 13.90
N LEU A 292 8.58 36.70 13.03
CA LEU A 292 7.20 36.37 13.32
C LEU A 292 6.65 35.61 12.11
N ILE A 293 6.17 34.39 12.36
CA ILE A 293 5.42 33.61 11.37
C ILE A 293 4.02 33.36 11.92
N ASP A 294 3.02 33.92 11.24
CA ASP A 294 1.60 33.75 11.56
C ASP A 294 1.03 32.64 10.66
N ILE A 295 0.59 31.54 11.26
CA ILE A 295 -0.03 30.39 10.57
C ILE A 295 -1.50 30.33 10.94
N ILE A 296 -2.38 30.47 9.94
CA ILE A 296 -3.84 30.44 10.13
C ILE A 296 -4.39 29.27 9.34
N LEU A 297 -5.13 28.38 10.02
CA LEU A 297 -5.79 27.24 9.39
C LEU A 297 -7.28 27.29 9.71
N ARG A 298 -8.13 27.47 8.70
CA ARG A 298 -9.59 27.59 8.90
C ARG A 298 -10.39 26.84 7.84
N PRO A 299 -11.57 26.29 8.20
CA PRO A 299 -12.50 25.79 7.21
C PRO A 299 -13.10 26.95 6.40
N ASP A 300 -13.30 26.74 5.11
CA ASP A 300 -13.93 27.68 4.20
C ASP A 300 -14.85 26.91 3.23
N GLY A 301 -16.12 26.75 3.59
CA GLY A 301 -17.10 25.98 2.83
C GLY A 301 -16.71 24.50 2.64
N ASP A 302 -16.48 24.09 1.39
CA ASP A 302 -16.01 22.75 1.01
C ASP A 302 -14.48 22.64 0.93
N LYS A 303 -13.76 23.67 1.39
CA LYS A 303 -12.31 23.78 1.34
C LYS A 303 -11.74 24.07 2.73
N VAL A 304 -10.43 23.93 2.82
CA VAL A 304 -9.63 24.34 3.98
C VAL A 304 -8.65 25.39 3.48
N MET A 305 -8.61 26.52 4.17
CA MET A 305 -7.70 27.61 3.87
C MET A 305 -6.54 27.58 4.87
N LEU A 306 -5.33 27.45 4.34
CA LEU A 306 -4.07 27.58 5.08
C LEU A 306 -3.40 28.89 4.67
N ILE A 307 -3.12 29.76 5.63
CA ILE A 307 -2.39 31.01 5.44
C ILE A 307 -1.09 30.91 6.22
N ILE A 308 0.03 31.23 5.58
CA ILE A 308 1.34 31.37 6.22
C ILE A 308 1.86 32.75 5.87
N GLU A 309 2.05 33.60 6.88
CA GLU A 309 2.57 34.95 6.73
C GLU A 309 3.86 35.11 7.51
N ASP A 310 4.87 35.67 6.87
CA ASP A 310 6.13 36.04 7.50
C ASP A 310 6.28 37.55 7.58
N ASN A 311 7.09 38.00 8.55
CA ASN A 311 7.53 39.37 8.66
C ASN A 311 8.95 39.52 8.06
N GLY A 312 9.17 39.06 6.83
CA GLY A 312 10.47 39.14 6.14
C GLY A 312 10.64 40.41 5.30
N ILE A 313 11.66 40.42 4.44
CA ILE A 313 11.95 41.53 3.51
C ILE A 313 10.88 41.76 2.42
N GLY A 314 9.89 40.87 2.27
CA GLY A 314 8.88 40.96 1.23
C GLY A 314 9.40 40.72 -0.20
N ILE A 315 8.49 40.77 -1.17
CA ILE A 315 8.72 40.56 -2.60
C ILE A 315 8.27 41.81 -3.36
N GLU A 316 9.13 42.31 -4.27
CA GLU A 316 8.81 43.43 -5.16
C GLU A 316 7.57 43.15 -6.02
N ALA A 317 6.69 44.14 -6.16
CA ALA A 317 5.41 44.02 -6.87
C ALA A 317 5.57 43.50 -8.32
N GLU A 318 6.65 43.93 -9.00
CA GLU A 318 7.00 43.49 -10.35
C GLU A 318 7.22 41.97 -10.45
N ARG A 319 7.72 41.34 -9.37
CA ARG A 319 8.02 39.90 -9.34
C ARG A 319 6.79 39.06 -8.99
N LEU A 320 5.74 39.68 -8.42
CA LEU A 320 4.45 39.04 -8.16
C LEU A 320 3.58 38.94 -9.42
N LEU A 321 3.88 39.73 -10.46
CA LEU A 321 3.20 39.65 -11.75
C LEU A 321 3.31 38.24 -12.35
N LYS A 322 2.23 37.77 -12.97
CA LYS A 322 2.17 36.46 -13.62
C LYS A 322 2.85 36.53 -14.98
N GLY A 323 3.79 35.61 -15.25
CA GLY A 323 4.39 35.44 -16.58
C GLY A 323 3.54 34.57 -17.51
N ASP A 324 4.09 34.26 -18.68
CA ASP A 324 3.38 33.54 -19.77
C ASP A 324 2.81 32.16 -19.39
N GLY A 325 3.34 31.53 -18.33
CA GLY A 325 2.88 30.25 -17.80
C GLY A 325 1.83 30.35 -16.68
N GLY A 326 1.32 31.55 -16.36
CA GLY A 326 0.35 31.77 -15.28
C GLY A 326 0.93 31.77 -13.85
N LEU A 327 2.23 31.53 -13.70
CA LEU A 327 2.98 31.58 -12.43
C LEU A 327 3.60 32.96 -12.19
N PRO A 328 3.73 33.42 -10.93
CA PRO A 328 4.47 34.65 -10.60
C PRO A 328 5.92 34.63 -11.08
N LEU A 329 6.45 35.79 -11.50
CA LEU A 329 7.80 35.93 -12.06
C LEU A 329 8.95 35.57 -11.09
N PHE A 330 8.69 35.50 -9.78
CA PHE A 330 9.65 35.04 -8.77
C PHE A 330 9.80 33.50 -8.73
N VAL A 331 8.84 32.73 -9.26
CA VAL A 331 8.86 31.27 -9.20
C VAL A 331 10.01 30.71 -10.06
N GLY A 332 10.82 29.81 -9.48
CA GLY A 332 11.98 29.25 -10.15
C GLY A 332 13.23 30.14 -10.17
N LYS A 333 13.21 31.30 -9.51
CA LYS A 333 14.36 32.23 -9.48
C LYS A 333 14.89 32.39 -8.04
N SER A 334 16.17 32.07 -7.82
CA SER A 334 16.85 32.33 -6.55
C SER A 334 17.40 33.75 -6.49
N ARG A 335 17.41 34.37 -5.30
CA ARG A 335 18.09 35.65 -5.03
C ARG A 335 19.55 35.46 -4.59
N LYS A 336 19.95 34.24 -4.21
CA LYS A 336 21.31 33.92 -3.77
C LYS A 336 22.19 33.66 -5.01
N GLN A 337 22.97 34.66 -5.42
CA GLN A 337 23.92 34.57 -6.54
C GLN A 337 25.18 33.74 -6.21
N LEU A 338 25.29 33.16 -4.99
CA LEU A 338 26.53 32.54 -4.50
C LEU A 338 26.41 31.11 -3.97
N GLU A 339 25.22 30.50 -3.92
CA GLU A 339 25.06 29.09 -3.56
C GLU A 339 24.11 28.40 -4.55
N ALA A 340 24.52 27.23 -5.03
CA ALA A 340 23.90 26.43 -6.09
C ALA A 340 22.56 25.78 -5.66
N GLY A 341 21.62 26.58 -5.16
CA GLY A 341 20.23 26.19 -4.93
C GLY A 341 19.36 26.65 -6.10
N GLU A 342 19.09 25.73 -7.03
CA GLU A 342 18.10 25.95 -8.09
C GLU A 342 16.76 26.40 -7.48
N GLY A 343 16.00 27.27 -8.15
CA GLY A 343 14.66 27.74 -7.71
C GLY A 343 13.57 26.65 -7.62
N VAL A 344 13.98 25.39 -7.41
CA VAL A 344 13.18 24.18 -7.27
C VAL A 344 12.16 24.32 -6.14
N GLY A 345 12.50 25.00 -5.04
CA GLY A 345 11.62 25.15 -3.88
C GLY A 345 10.27 25.81 -4.20
N THR A 346 10.27 26.93 -4.91
CA THR A 346 9.04 27.63 -5.31
C THR A 346 8.29 26.87 -6.41
N ARG A 347 8.99 26.24 -7.36
CA ARG A 347 8.34 25.37 -8.35
C ARG A 347 7.63 24.18 -7.70
N GLN A 348 8.24 23.59 -6.66
CA GLN A 348 7.67 22.47 -5.90
C GLN A 348 6.39 22.88 -5.15
N ILE A 349 6.34 24.10 -4.61
CA ILE A 349 5.13 24.61 -3.94
C ILE A 349 3.97 24.69 -4.94
N PHE A 350 4.22 25.30 -6.11
CA PHE A 350 3.20 25.46 -7.15
C PHE A 350 2.79 24.15 -7.83
N SER A 351 3.71 23.20 -8.02
CA SER A 351 3.37 21.86 -8.54
C SER A 351 2.53 21.06 -7.55
N THR A 352 2.77 21.22 -6.25
CA THR A 352 2.10 20.46 -5.19
C THR A 352 0.66 20.90 -4.96
N PHE A 353 0.43 22.20 -4.77
CA PHE A 353 -0.93 22.69 -4.48
C PHE A 353 -1.70 23.10 -5.73
N GLY A 354 -1.01 23.34 -6.84
CA GLY A 354 -1.58 23.83 -8.10
C GLY A 354 -1.74 25.35 -8.10
N GLN A 355 -1.43 25.97 -9.24
CA GLN A 355 -1.40 27.44 -9.40
C GLN A 355 -2.71 28.17 -9.09
N ASN A 356 -3.85 27.51 -9.25
CA ASN A 356 -5.17 28.10 -8.98
C ASN A 356 -5.55 28.07 -7.50
N ASN A 357 -4.78 27.35 -6.69
CA ASN A 357 -5.05 27.15 -5.27
C ASN A 357 -4.07 27.94 -4.39
N ILE A 358 -3.15 28.69 -4.99
CA ILE A 358 -2.17 29.51 -4.29
C ILE A 358 -2.39 30.98 -4.67
N GLU A 359 -2.48 31.82 -3.65
CA GLU A 359 -2.42 33.26 -3.77
C GLU A 359 -1.26 33.78 -2.91
N VAL A 360 -0.47 34.70 -3.46
CA VAL A 360 0.70 35.27 -2.78
C VAL A 360 0.56 36.77 -2.74
N GLU A 361 0.51 37.32 -1.53
CA GLU A 361 0.49 38.76 -1.26
C GLU A 361 1.81 39.14 -0.59
N SER A 362 2.41 40.27 -0.96
CA SER A 362 3.64 40.71 -0.31
C SER A 362 3.83 42.21 -0.46
N GLU A 363 4.43 42.83 0.56
CA GLU A 363 4.84 44.23 0.53
C GLU A 363 6.33 44.32 0.89
N PRO A 364 7.17 44.93 0.03
CA PRO A 364 8.60 45.09 0.29
C PRO A 364 8.88 45.73 1.65
N GLY A 365 9.81 45.13 2.39
CA GLY A 365 10.20 45.53 3.74
C GLY A 365 9.21 45.16 4.85
N ARG A 366 8.04 44.56 4.55
CA ARG A 366 7.01 44.28 5.56
C ARG A 366 6.67 42.80 5.72
N PHE A 367 6.15 42.15 4.68
CA PHE A 367 5.65 40.77 4.82
C PHE A 367 5.57 40.04 3.47
N THR A 368 5.54 38.71 3.53
CA THR A 368 5.04 37.84 2.47
C THR A 368 3.99 36.90 3.06
N ARG A 369 2.85 36.76 2.38
CA ARG A 369 1.71 35.92 2.78
C ARG A 369 1.37 34.94 1.67
N TRP A 370 1.35 33.67 2.03
CA TRP A 370 0.90 32.57 1.18
C TRP A 370 -0.47 32.10 1.64
N SER A 371 -1.46 32.17 0.75
CA SER A 371 -2.82 31.68 0.96
C SER A 371 -3.05 30.44 0.09
N ILE A 372 -3.21 29.29 0.73
CA ILE A 372 -3.35 27.98 0.07
C ILE A 372 -4.75 27.43 0.30
N THR A 373 -5.45 27.16 -0.79
CA THR A 373 -6.79 26.60 -0.81
C THR A 373 -6.74 25.10 -1.04
N LEU A 374 -7.12 24.32 -0.03
CA LEU A 374 -7.05 22.86 -0.05
C LEU A 374 -8.44 22.25 -0.14
N ARG A 375 -8.62 21.27 -1.02
CA ARG A 375 -9.92 20.59 -1.15
C ARG A 375 -10.15 19.68 0.05
N ARG A 376 -11.29 19.85 0.72
CA ARG A 376 -11.72 18.95 1.79
C ARG A 376 -11.81 17.53 1.27
N SER A 377 -11.40 16.56 2.08
CA SER A 377 -11.65 15.15 1.79
C SER A 377 -13.14 14.87 1.79
N THR A 378 -13.69 14.45 0.65
CA THR A 378 -15.13 14.15 0.46
C THR A 378 -15.58 12.87 1.17
N ARG A 379 -14.69 12.15 1.86
CA ARG A 379 -15.08 11.09 2.80
C ARG A 379 -15.39 11.70 4.17
N SER A 380 -16.62 12.20 4.30
CA SER A 380 -17.22 12.47 5.62
C SER A 380 -17.05 11.25 6.54
N ARG A 381 -16.73 11.48 7.83
CA ARG A 381 -16.75 10.46 8.90
C ARG A 381 -18.05 9.63 8.90
N SER A 382 -19.18 10.22 8.47
CA SER A 382 -20.46 9.52 8.31
C SER A 382 -20.43 8.37 7.29
N ASN A 383 -19.63 8.47 6.24
CA ASN A 383 -19.51 7.42 5.21
C ASN A 383 -18.55 6.29 5.63
N LEU A 384 -17.50 6.57 6.41
CA LEU A 384 -16.61 5.50 6.92
C LEU A 384 -17.36 4.60 7.90
N MET A 385 -18.14 5.20 8.81
CA MET A 385 -18.99 4.45 9.73
C MET A 385 -20.00 3.58 8.98
N ALA A 386 -20.64 4.10 7.93
CA ALA A 386 -21.56 3.32 7.10
C ALA A 386 -20.87 2.15 6.36
N VAL A 387 -19.61 2.33 5.91
CA VAL A 387 -18.82 1.25 5.29
C VAL A 387 -18.45 0.18 6.30
N LEU A 388 -17.97 0.57 7.48
CA LEU A 388 -17.64 -0.37 8.57
C LEU A 388 -18.88 -1.11 9.05
N GLU A 389 -20.01 -0.40 9.20
CA GLU A 389 -21.31 -0.98 9.55
C GLU A 389 -21.77 -1.99 8.50
N SER A 390 -21.72 -1.62 7.21
CA SER A 390 -22.13 -2.50 6.11
C SER A 390 -21.27 -3.78 6.06
N ARG A 391 -19.94 -3.63 6.19
CA ARG A 391 -19.01 -4.77 6.26
C ARG A 391 -19.26 -5.64 7.49
N TYR A 392 -19.47 -5.02 8.65
CA TYR A 392 -19.82 -5.72 9.88
C TYR A 392 -21.11 -6.51 9.72
N ILE A 393 -22.20 -5.90 9.24
CA ILE A 393 -23.50 -6.56 9.06
C ILE A 393 -23.40 -7.73 8.08
N SER A 394 -22.70 -7.52 6.95
CA SER A 394 -22.48 -8.57 5.95
C SER A 394 -21.76 -9.78 6.55
N LEU A 395 -20.60 -9.55 7.18
CA LEU A 395 -19.82 -10.62 7.80
C LEU A 395 -20.54 -11.23 9.00
N PHE A 396 -21.28 -10.44 9.77
CA PHE A 396 -22.10 -10.91 10.88
C PHE A 396 -23.23 -11.83 10.41
N LYS A 397 -23.86 -11.57 9.26
CA LYS A 397 -24.88 -12.47 8.70
C LYS A 397 -24.25 -13.77 8.19
N ILE A 398 -23.20 -13.67 7.38
CA ILE A 398 -22.57 -14.82 6.74
C ILE A 398 -21.92 -15.77 7.76
N SER A 399 -21.28 -15.22 8.81
CA SER A 399 -20.59 -16.04 9.81
C SER A 399 -21.47 -16.46 11.00
N GLN A 400 -22.80 -16.35 10.92
CA GLN A 400 -23.68 -16.71 12.06
C GLN A 400 -23.46 -18.16 12.52
N ARG A 401 -23.38 -19.09 11.57
CA ARG A 401 -23.14 -20.51 11.82
C ARG A 401 -21.89 -20.97 11.09
N VAL A 402 -21.22 -21.98 11.64
CA VAL A 402 -20.17 -22.68 10.91
C VAL A 402 -20.87 -23.65 9.97
N ALA A 403 -20.75 -23.42 8.66
CA ALA A 403 -21.39 -24.25 7.62
C ALA A 403 -20.54 -25.46 7.20
N LEU A 404 -19.35 -25.61 7.79
CA LEU A 404 -18.43 -26.71 7.49
C LEU A 404 -18.74 -27.96 8.31
N THR A 405 -18.46 -29.12 7.70
CA THR A 405 -18.43 -30.43 8.36
C THR A 405 -17.11 -31.11 8.05
N GLU A 406 -16.78 -32.21 8.73
CA GLU A 406 -15.56 -32.99 8.46
C GLU A 406 -15.50 -33.55 7.02
N ARG A 407 -16.64 -33.59 6.32
CA ARG A 407 -16.74 -34.03 4.92
C ARG A 407 -16.69 -32.87 3.92
N SER A 408 -16.54 -31.64 4.38
CA SER A 408 -16.51 -30.46 3.50
C SER A 408 -15.34 -30.51 2.53
N THR A 409 -15.59 -30.10 1.31
CA THR A 409 -14.60 -30.08 0.23
C THR A 409 -13.51 -29.06 0.51
N ARG A 410 -12.33 -29.27 -0.10
CA ARG A 410 -11.20 -28.34 -0.05
C ARG A 410 -11.61 -26.90 -0.43
N THR A 411 -12.52 -26.78 -1.39
CA THR A 411 -13.08 -25.51 -1.86
C THR A 411 -13.94 -24.83 -0.79
N GLU A 412 -14.81 -25.56 -0.11
CA GLU A 412 -15.64 -25.02 0.98
C GLU A 412 -14.78 -24.54 2.16
N VAL A 413 -13.74 -25.30 2.51
CA VAL A 413 -12.76 -24.91 3.54
C VAL A 413 -12.03 -23.63 3.12
N ALA A 414 -11.68 -23.49 1.84
CA ALA A 414 -11.06 -22.27 1.32
C ALA A 414 -11.99 -21.04 1.40
N VAL A 415 -13.29 -21.19 1.10
CA VAL A 415 -14.31 -20.13 1.31
C VAL A 415 -14.34 -19.71 2.76
N PHE A 416 -14.37 -20.68 3.66
CA PHE A 416 -14.45 -20.42 5.09
C PHE A 416 -13.22 -19.68 5.61
N ILE A 417 -12.02 -20.08 5.19
CA ILE A 417 -10.75 -19.40 5.51
C ILE A 417 -10.75 -17.97 4.94
N TRP A 418 -11.25 -17.79 3.72
CA TRP A 418 -11.38 -16.47 3.11
C TRP A 418 -12.27 -15.55 3.95
N GLN A 419 -13.45 -16.04 4.37
CA GLN A 419 -14.37 -15.31 5.25
C GLN A 419 -13.77 -15.02 6.62
N LEU A 420 -13.05 -15.99 7.20
CA LEU A 420 -12.32 -15.81 8.45
C LEU A 420 -11.33 -14.64 8.35
N ARG A 421 -10.58 -14.57 7.24
CA ARG A 421 -9.62 -13.49 7.03
C ARG A 421 -10.29 -12.14 6.79
N GLN A 422 -11.44 -12.09 6.11
CA GLN A 422 -12.22 -10.84 5.98
C GLN A 422 -12.66 -10.30 7.34
N MET A 423 -13.08 -11.18 8.26
CA MET A 423 -13.42 -10.79 9.64
C MET A 423 -12.21 -10.25 10.37
N GLU A 424 -11.05 -10.88 10.22
CA GLU A 424 -9.82 -10.42 10.86
C GLU A 424 -9.34 -9.08 10.32
N ILE A 425 -9.36 -8.88 8.99
CA ILE A 425 -9.07 -7.59 8.38
C ILE A 425 -10.05 -6.51 8.89
N LEU A 426 -11.35 -6.83 8.97
CA LEU A 426 -12.32 -5.92 9.58
C LEU A 426 -11.97 -5.62 11.05
N SER A 427 -11.46 -6.60 11.80
CA SER A 427 -11.03 -6.36 13.18
C SER A 427 -9.87 -5.35 13.25
N TYR A 428 -8.95 -5.36 12.28
CA TYR A 428 -7.88 -4.37 12.18
C TYR A 428 -8.44 -2.98 11.91
N ASP A 429 -9.35 -2.88 10.93
CA ASP A 429 -10.06 -1.64 10.63
C ASP A 429 -10.79 -1.08 11.86
N LEU A 430 -11.45 -1.94 12.65
CA LEU A 430 -12.17 -1.53 13.87
C LEU A 430 -11.21 -1.12 15.00
N ILE A 431 -10.10 -1.82 15.19
CA ILE A 431 -9.07 -1.46 16.17
C ILE A 431 -8.44 -0.11 15.82
N SER A 432 -8.21 0.17 14.53
CA SER A 432 -7.66 1.46 14.09
C SER A 432 -8.52 2.66 14.54
N GLN A 433 -9.82 2.47 14.74
CA GLN A 433 -10.72 3.54 15.21
C GLN A 433 -10.47 3.96 16.67
N PHE A 434 -9.74 3.15 17.45
CA PHE A 434 -9.34 3.48 18.82
C PHE A 434 -8.06 4.34 18.88
N SER A 435 -7.32 4.47 17.77
CA SER A 435 -6.02 5.17 17.71
C SER A 435 -6.05 6.61 18.22
N ARG A 436 -7.20 7.29 18.10
CA ARG A 436 -7.37 8.67 18.53
C ARG A 436 -7.12 8.89 20.03
N TYR A 437 -7.44 7.89 20.87
CA TYR A 437 -7.36 8.04 22.33
C TYR A 437 -6.60 6.91 23.03
N ASN A 438 -6.16 5.90 22.28
CA ASN A 438 -5.57 4.70 22.87
C ASN A 438 -4.41 4.22 21.99
N ASN A 439 -3.44 3.58 22.61
CA ASN A 439 -2.43 2.83 21.90
C ASN A 439 -3.05 1.54 21.33
N VAL A 440 -3.18 1.47 20.00
CA VAL A 440 -3.78 0.32 19.30
C VAL A 440 -3.01 -0.99 19.53
N ARG A 441 -1.71 -0.91 19.83
CA ARG A 441 -0.87 -2.09 20.09
C ARG A 441 -1.23 -2.77 21.40
N ASP A 442 -1.55 -2.00 22.44
CA ASP A 442 -1.99 -2.54 23.73
C ASP A 442 -3.37 -3.22 23.61
N ILE A 443 -4.27 -2.61 22.84
CA ILE A 443 -5.56 -3.23 22.49
C ILE A 443 -5.32 -4.55 21.76
N TYR A 444 -4.44 -4.57 20.75
CA TYR A 444 -4.16 -5.78 20.00
C TYR A 444 -3.48 -6.87 20.85
N ARG A 445 -2.61 -6.50 21.80
CA ARG A 445 -2.05 -7.44 22.79
C ARG A 445 -3.15 -8.13 23.60
N ASN A 446 -4.15 -7.37 24.08
CA ASN A 446 -5.31 -7.94 24.77
C ASN A 446 -6.13 -8.86 23.85
N VAL A 447 -6.23 -8.53 22.56
CA VAL A 447 -6.85 -9.41 21.55
C VAL A 447 -6.08 -10.73 21.40
N LEU A 448 -4.75 -10.71 21.37
CA LEU A 448 -3.93 -11.93 21.31
C LEU A 448 -4.05 -12.77 22.59
N LEU A 449 -4.07 -12.14 23.77
CA LEU A 449 -4.31 -12.83 25.03
C LEU A 449 -5.67 -13.54 25.05
N TYR A 450 -6.69 -12.92 24.46
CA TYR A 450 -7.99 -13.54 24.27
C TYR A 450 -7.96 -14.66 23.22
N ARG A 451 -7.36 -14.46 22.05
CA ARG A 451 -7.38 -15.46 20.96
C ARG A 451 -6.51 -16.67 21.29
N TYR A 452 -5.30 -16.44 21.76
CA TYR A 452 -4.25 -17.45 21.88
C TYR A 452 -3.71 -17.60 23.31
N GLY A 453 -3.76 -16.56 24.14
CA GLY A 453 -3.24 -16.57 25.52
C GLY A 453 -4.17 -17.13 26.61
N GLY A 454 -5.21 -17.89 26.23
CA GLY A 454 -6.11 -18.57 27.19
C GLY A 454 -7.12 -17.68 27.91
N ARG A 455 -7.14 -16.35 27.69
CA ARG A 455 -8.14 -15.48 28.31
C ARG A 455 -9.54 -15.70 27.72
N ASN A 456 -10.55 -15.42 28.54
CA ASN A 456 -11.95 -15.65 28.19
C ASN A 456 -12.62 -14.41 27.57
N TRP A 457 -13.87 -14.57 27.14
CA TRP A 457 -14.65 -13.51 26.51
C TRP A 457 -14.95 -12.32 27.45
N GLN A 458 -15.10 -12.58 28.75
CA GLN A 458 -15.37 -11.51 29.73
C GLN A 458 -14.16 -10.60 29.90
N PHE A 459 -12.95 -11.15 29.92
CA PHE A 459 -11.70 -10.39 29.92
C PHE A 459 -11.64 -9.42 28.73
N LEU A 460 -11.82 -9.90 27.50
CA LEU A 460 -11.76 -9.04 26.31
C LEU A 460 -12.77 -7.89 26.40
N ARG A 461 -13.99 -8.17 26.89
CA ARG A 461 -15.04 -7.16 27.01
C ARG A 461 -14.66 -6.09 28.05
N GLN A 462 -14.14 -6.50 29.20
CA GLN A 462 -13.67 -5.57 30.23
C GLN A 462 -12.55 -4.65 29.71
N GLU A 463 -11.56 -5.21 29.01
CA GLU A 463 -10.46 -4.44 28.41
C GLU A 463 -10.95 -3.48 27.32
N LEU A 464 -11.94 -3.87 26.50
CA LEU A 464 -12.52 -2.96 25.51
C LEU A 464 -13.39 -1.87 26.15
N ASP A 465 -14.03 -2.16 27.29
CA ASP A 465 -14.87 -1.20 28.00
C ASP A 465 -14.03 -0.06 28.61
N THR A 466 -12.79 -0.32 29.03
CA THR A 466 -11.85 0.72 29.53
C THR A 466 -11.32 1.65 28.44
N CYS A 467 -11.32 1.22 27.17
CA CYS A 467 -10.82 2.00 26.05
C CYS A 467 -11.75 3.18 25.70
N ARG A 468 -11.18 4.35 25.36
CA ARG A 468 -11.94 5.54 24.95
C ARG A 468 -12.20 5.56 23.45
N ILE A 469 -13.42 5.82 22.98
CA ILE A 469 -13.73 5.88 21.54
C ILE A 469 -14.93 6.80 21.28
N ASP A 470 -14.94 7.45 20.11
CA ASP A 470 -16.00 8.37 19.70
C ASP A 470 -17.35 7.64 19.53
N ASN A 471 -17.36 6.43 18.95
CA ASN A 471 -18.57 5.64 18.74
C ASN A 471 -18.51 4.31 19.50
N GLN A 472 -19.29 4.21 20.58
CA GLN A 472 -19.31 3.05 21.47
C GLN A 472 -19.76 1.75 20.76
N ILE A 473 -20.51 1.83 19.66
CA ILE A 473 -20.97 0.62 18.93
C ILE A 473 -19.79 -0.20 18.37
N ILE A 474 -18.66 0.45 18.09
CA ILE A 474 -17.46 -0.20 17.57
C ILE A 474 -16.90 -1.22 18.57
N LYS A 475 -16.99 -0.94 19.88
CA LYS A 475 -16.59 -1.91 20.92
C LYS A 475 -17.37 -3.21 20.79
N ILE A 476 -18.68 -3.09 20.57
CA ILE A 476 -19.59 -4.23 20.41
C ILE A 476 -19.27 -4.99 19.13
N TRP A 477 -19.06 -4.29 18.01
CA TRP A 477 -18.71 -4.89 16.73
C TRP A 477 -17.38 -5.65 16.80
N LEU A 478 -16.34 -4.99 17.32
CA LEU A 478 -15.00 -5.55 17.45
C LEU A 478 -15.04 -6.81 18.32
N ALA A 479 -15.61 -6.71 19.51
CA ALA A 479 -15.73 -7.86 20.39
C ALA A 479 -16.47 -9.00 19.67
N THR A 480 -17.63 -8.72 19.06
CA THR A 480 -18.47 -9.75 18.42
C THR A 480 -17.75 -10.46 17.28
N ILE A 481 -17.02 -9.69 16.45
CA ILE A 481 -16.21 -10.23 15.37
C ILE A 481 -15.06 -11.09 15.92
N LEU A 482 -14.34 -10.61 16.94
CA LEU A 482 -13.26 -11.37 17.58
C LEU A 482 -13.75 -12.70 18.19
N LYS A 483 -14.97 -12.71 18.75
CA LYS A 483 -15.60 -13.94 19.22
C LYS A 483 -15.84 -14.95 18.11
N ARG A 484 -16.29 -14.47 16.94
CA ARG A 484 -16.52 -15.30 15.75
C ARG A 484 -15.23 -15.80 15.13
N ILE A 485 -14.21 -14.95 15.06
CA ILE A 485 -12.86 -15.32 14.62
C ILE A 485 -12.32 -16.46 15.49
N LYS A 486 -12.24 -16.27 16.83
CA LYS A 486 -11.74 -17.30 17.75
C LYS A 486 -12.51 -18.62 17.62
N ARG A 487 -13.85 -18.56 17.54
CA ARG A 487 -14.69 -19.75 17.34
C ARG A 487 -14.35 -20.47 16.04
N ASN A 488 -14.21 -19.73 14.94
CA ASN A 488 -13.97 -20.29 13.61
C ASN A 488 -12.54 -20.85 13.49
N GLU A 489 -11.53 -20.19 14.06
CA GLU A 489 -10.16 -20.71 14.17
C GLU A 489 -10.14 -22.01 14.97
N THR A 490 -10.73 -22.01 16.17
CA THR A 490 -10.81 -23.20 17.03
C THR A 490 -11.53 -24.36 16.32
N PHE A 491 -12.53 -24.06 15.50
CA PHE A 491 -13.22 -25.08 14.71
C PHE A 491 -12.30 -25.69 13.65
N LEU A 492 -11.56 -24.86 12.89
CA LEU A 492 -10.59 -25.35 11.90
C LEU A 492 -9.54 -26.23 12.55
N ASP A 493 -8.90 -25.74 13.61
CA ASP A 493 -7.82 -26.45 14.31
C ASP A 493 -8.26 -27.80 14.90
N LYS A 494 -9.54 -27.95 15.26
CA LYS A 494 -10.07 -29.20 15.82
C LYS A 494 -10.56 -30.20 14.79
N LYS A 495 -10.97 -29.74 13.61
CA LYS A 495 -11.71 -30.55 12.63
C LYS A 495 -10.92 -30.86 11.37
N PHE A 496 -9.90 -30.08 11.06
CA PHE A 496 -9.08 -30.27 9.88
C PHE A 496 -7.61 -30.35 10.27
N ASP A 497 -6.84 -31.13 9.52
CA ASP A 497 -5.40 -31.17 9.66
C ASP A 497 -4.78 -29.87 9.09
N PHE A 498 -3.95 -29.21 9.90
CA PHE A 498 -3.31 -27.94 9.55
C PHE A 498 -2.56 -28.03 8.21
N GLU A 499 -1.90 -29.15 7.95
CA GLU A 499 -1.15 -29.38 6.71
C GLU A 499 -2.03 -29.24 5.44
N ALA A 500 -3.29 -29.66 5.53
CA ALA A 500 -4.21 -29.60 4.39
C ALA A 500 -4.60 -28.17 3.99
N PHE A 501 -4.52 -27.21 4.92
CA PHE A 501 -5.02 -25.84 4.70
C PHE A 501 -4.04 -24.72 5.09
N LYS A 502 -2.83 -25.02 5.59
CA LYS A 502 -1.80 -24.02 5.94
C LYS A 502 -1.52 -23.04 4.81
N GLY A 503 -1.43 -23.54 3.58
CA GLY A 503 -1.23 -22.70 2.40
C GLY A 503 -2.41 -21.79 2.09
N MET A 504 -3.65 -22.23 2.34
CA MET A 504 -4.82 -21.37 2.18
C MET A 504 -4.84 -20.27 3.22
N LEU A 505 -4.52 -20.58 4.48
CA LEU A 505 -4.43 -19.60 5.55
C LEU A 505 -3.41 -18.51 5.23
N PHE A 506 -2.21 -18.88 4.78
CA PHE A 506 -1.17 -17.91 4.48
C PHE A 506 -1.54 -17.05 3.28
N LYS A 507 -1.96 -17.69 2.17
CA LYS A 507 -2.36 -16.98 0.93
C LYS A 507 -3.59 -16.08 1.11
N SER A 508 -4.47 -16.41 2.06
CA SER A 508 -5.67 -15.60 2.33
C SER A 508 -5.34 -14.17 2.75
N TYR A 509 -4.16 -13.89 3.30
CA TYR A 509 -3.76 -12.52 3.64
C TYR A 509 -3.56 -11.60 2.44
N GLY A 510 -3.39 -12.15 1.23
CA GLY A 510 -3.37 -11.39 -0.03
C GLY A 510 -4.71 -10.72 -0.39
N GLN A 511 -5.72 -10.84 0.47
CA GLN A 511 -7.03 -10.21 0.34
C GLN A 511 -7.03 -8.69 0.38
N SER A 512 -6.05 -8.09 1.05
CA SER A 512 -5.96 -6.65 1.15
C SER A 512 -4.57 -6.22 0.72
N ILE A 513 -4.53 -5.57 -0.44
CA ILE A 513 -3.28 -5.18 -1.09
C ILE A 513 -2.60 -4.05 -0.31
N ASP A 514 -3.39 -3.30 0.47
CA ASP A 514 -2.97 -2.11 1.20
C ASP A 514 -2.33 -2.43 2.57
N TYR A 515 -2.47 -3.67 3.07
CA TYR A 515 -1.90 -4.05 4.35
C TYR A 515 -0.48 -4.61 4.21
N HIS A 516 0.39 -4.08 5.06
CA HIS A 516 1.68 -4.68 5.32
C HIS A 516 1.50 -5.76 6.38
N ILE A 517 1.72 -7.02 6.02
CA ILE A 517 1.54 -8.15 6.91
C ILE A 517 2.88 -8.60 7.46
N ILE A 518 2.98 -8.67 8.78
CA ILE A 518 4.11 -9.30 9.48
C ILE A 518 3.68 -10.67 9.98
N PHE A 519 4.63 -11.59 10.09
CA PHE A 519 4.39 -12.95 10.57
C PHE A 519 5.58 -13.52 11.35
N THR A 520 5.29 -14.53 12.16
CA THR A 520 6.30 -15.42 12.74
C THR A 520 5.92 -16.85 12.43
N ILE A 521 6.87 -17.65 11.96
CA ILE A 521 6.66 -19.00 11.45
C ILE A 521 7.64 -19.99 12.10
N ASP A 522 7.12 -21.16 12.46
CA ASP A 522 7.91 -22.34 12.82
C ASP A 522 8.42 -23.02 11.52
N PRO A 523 9.74 -23.08 11.28
CA PRO A 523 10.33 -23.69 10.09
C PRO A 523 9.99 -25.17 9.90
N VAL A 524 9.71 -25.89 11.00
CA VAL A 524 9.49 -27.34 10.96
C VAL A 524 8.03 -27.67 10.64
N SER A 525 7.09 -27.05 11.37
CA SER A 525 5.66 -27.33 11.20
C SER A 525 4.96 -26.41 10.20
N GLY A 526 5.59 -25.31 9.80
CA GLY A 526 4.95 -24.27 9.00
C GLY A 526 3.83 -23.53 9.75
N ARG A 527 3.62 -23.79 11.05
CA ARG A 527 2.65 -23.02 11.86
C ARG A 527 3.13 -21.59 11.98
N PHE A 528 2.19 -20.66 11.84
CA PHE A 528 2.51 -19.24 11.86
C PHE A 528 1.39 -18.41 12.48
N PHE A 529 1.76 -17.26 13.01
CA PHE A 529 0.85 -16.16 13.35
C PHE A 529 1.24 -14.93 12.57
N SER A 530 0.26 -14.07 12.29
CA SER A 530 0.47 -12.90 11.45
C SER A 530 -0.58 -11.85 11.67
N CYS A 531 -0.23 -10.59 11.41
CA CYS A 531 -1.13 -9.45 11.54
C CYS A 531 -0.71 -8.28 10.66
N GLU A 532 -1.51 -7.21 10.65
CA GLU A 532 -1.08 -5.93 10.12
C GLU A 532 0.07 -5.35 10.95
N ARG A 533 1.13 -4.89 10.28
CA ARG A 533 2.33 -4.29 10.90
C ARG A 533 1.99 -3.19 11.90
N LYS A 534 1.05 -2.30 11.59
CA LYS A 534 0.66 -1.17 12.47
C LYS A 534 0.20 -1.61 13.86
N LEU A 535 -0.38 -2.81 13.97
CA LEU A 535 -0.95 -3.32 15.22
C LEU A 535 0.06 -4.05 16.09
N ALA A 536 1.16 -4.54 15.53
CA ALA A 536 2.08 -5.41 16.25
C ALA A 536 3.55 -5.18 15.88
N GLU A 537 3.89 -3.96 15.45
CA GLU A 537 5.28 -3.53 15.29
C GLU A 537 6.01 -3.72 16.64
N HIS A 538 7.04 -4.58 16.64
CA HIS A 538 7.80 -5.04 17.82
C HIS A 538 7.08 -6.01 18.78
N MET A 539 5.87 -6.50 18.48
CA MET A 539 5.24 -7.56 19.25
C MET A 539 5.73 -8.94 18.82
N ASP A 540 5.91 -9.82 19.81
CA ASP A 540 6.44 -11.16 19.62
C ASP A 540 5.32 -12.20 19.56
N PHE A 541 5.26 -12.96 18.47
CA PHE A 541 4.35 -14.10 18.32
C PHE A 541 4.94 -15.42 18.83
N VAL A 542 6.25 -15.47 19.13
CA VAL A 542 6.96 -16.64 19.63
C VAL A 542 6.23 -17.33 20.81
N PRO A 543 5.71 -16.61 21.83
CA PRO A 543 5.07 -17.27 22.97
C PRO A 543 3.85 -18.11 22.60
N TYR A 544 3.18 -17.79 21.49
CA TYR A 544 1.99 -18.50 21.03
C TYR A 544 2.32 -19.73 20.16
N LEU A 545 3.55 -19.83 19.66
CA LEU A 545 4.03 -21.01 18.92
C LEU A 545 4.55 -22.11 19.86
N GLY A 546 4.80 -21.80 21.15
CA GLY A 546 5.38 -22.76 22.09
C GLY A 546 6.79 -23.19 21.72
N LYS A 547 7.54 -22.29 21.06
CA LYS A 547 8.92 -22.49 20.60
C LYS A 547 9.82 -21.45 21.23
N GLU A 548 11.12 -21.73 21.27
CA GLU A 548 12.12 -20.73 21.61
C GLU A 548 12.25 -19.70 20.48
N ARG A 549 12.57 -18.45 20.85
CA ARG A 549 12.67 -17.34 19.89
C ARG A 549 13.67 -17.65 18.78
N ASP A 550 14.74 -18.36 19.11
CA ASP A 550 15.80 -18.70 18.18
C ASP A 550 15.51 -19.85 17.23
N ASP A 551 14.44 -20.59 17.46
CA ASP A 551 14.03 -21.71 16.60
C ASP A 551 12.94 -21.32 15.59
N VAL A 552 12.46 -20.08 15.65
CA VAL A 552 11.44 -19.55 14.74
C VAL A 552 11.95 -18.35 13.96
N LEU A 553 11.28 -18.07 12.84
CA LEU A 553 11.64 -16.98 11.95
C LEU A 553 10.54 -15.93 11.89
N ARG A 554 10.95 -14.67 11.73
CA ARG A 554 10.04 -13.56 11.45
C ARG A 554 10.02 -13.26 9.97
N GLY A 555 8.94 -12.67 9.48
CA GLY A 555 8.86 -12.25 8.09
C GLY A 555 7.81 -11.18 7.86
N GLU A 556 7.85 -10.57 6.68
CA GLU A 556 6.82 -9.67 6.20
C GLU A 556 6.58 -9.79 4.70
N PHE A 557 5.39 -9.37 4.27
CA PHE A 557 5.07 -9.18 2.87
C PHE A 557 4.00 -8.09 2.71
N ILE A 558 3.99 -7.47 1.53
CA ILE A 558 2.98 -6.49 1.14
C ILE A 558 2.19 -7.05 -0.04
N GLY A 559 0.87 -6.91 0.07
CA GLY A 559 -0.06 -7.32 -0.97
C GLY A 559 -0.22 -8.83 -1.13
N ASP A 560 -0.55 -9.27 -2.34
CA ASP A 560 -0.79 -10.69 -2.61
C ASP A 560 0.54 -11.45 -2.63
N VAL A 561 0.69 -12.44 -1.76
CA VAL A 561 1.86 -13.34 -1.72
C VAL A 561 2.08 -14.09 -3.03
N LYS A 562 1.09 -14.14 -3.92
CA LYS A 562 1.24 -14.71 -5.27
C LYS A 562 1.88 -13.77 -6.29
N ASN A 563 1.94 -12.46 -6.00
CA ASN A 563 2.61 -11.52 -6.89
C ASN A 563 4.12 -11.83 -6.89
N LEU A 564 4.65 -12.27 -8.03
CA LEU A 564 6.07 -12.63 -8.14
C LEU A 564 7.00 -11.43 -7.93
N GLU A 565 6.52 -10.22 -8.20
CA GLU A 565 7.31 -9.00 -8.09
C GLU A 565 7.47 -8.51 -6.64
N SER A 566 6.54 -8.85 -5.73
CA SER A 566 6.69 -8.51 -4.31
C SER A 566 7.50 -9.60 -3.61
N PRO A 567 8.61 -9.30 -2.92
CA PRO A 567 9.32 -10.32 -2.17
C PRO A 567 8.57 -10.69 -0.88
N ILE A 568 8.76 -11.93 -0.42
CA ILE A 568 8.58 -12.26 1.00
C ILE A 568 9.92 -11.96 1.67
N VAL A 569 9.89 -11.16 2.73
CA VAL A 569 11.08 -10.85 3.52
C VAL A 569 11.10 -11.77 4.74
N VAL A 570 12.22 -12.43 5.00
CA VAL A 570 12.39 -13.33 6.15
C VAL A 570 13.62 -12.92 6.95
N GLY A 571 13.56 -13.12 8.27
CA GLY A 571 14.61 -12.67 9.16
C GLY A 571 14.72 -13.53 10.40
N VAL A 572 15.86 -13.34 11.06
CA VAL A 572 16.23 -14.02 12.30
C VAL A 572 16.26 -13.00 13.44
N TRP A 573 16.03 -13.47 14.65
CA TRP A 573 15.98 -12.61 15.83
C TRP A 573 17.38 -12.25 16.30
N THR A 574 18.22 -13.25 16.54
CA THR A 574 19.57 -13.07 17.04
C THR A 574 20.58 -13.82 16.18
N VAL A 575 21.81 -13.30 16.20
CA VAL A 575 23.00 -13.95 15.66
C VAL A 575 24.14 -13.77 16.66
N THR A 576 24.80 -14.88 17.00
CA THR A 576 25.88 -14.91 18.01
C THR A 576 27.24 -15.36 17.47
N SER A 577 27.27 -16.07 16.34
CA SER A 577 28.51 -16.59 15.75
C SER A 577 28.27 -17.03 14.30
N LEU A 578 29.33 -17.23 13.52
CA LEU A 578 29.24 -17.77 12.17
C LEU A 578 28.53 -19.14 12.10
N PRO A 579 28.81 -20.13 12.97
CA PRO A 579 28.05 -21.38 13.02
C PRO A 579 26.55 -21.18 13.30
N ASP A 580 26.21 -20.18 14.12
CA ASP A 580 24.83 -19.82 14.40
C ASP A 580 24.14 -19.23 13.16
N ILE A 581 24.78 -18.32 12.41
CA ILE A 581 24.25 -17.82 11.13
C ILE A 581 23.94 -18.97 10.18
N LEU A 582 24.87 -19.90 10.00
CA LEU A 582 24.66 -21.06 9.14
C LEU A 582 23.49 -21.92 9.62
N ARG A 583 23.36 -22.13 10.93
CA ARG A 583 22.17 -22.77 11.53
C ARG A 583 20.89 -22.02 11.19
N LYS A 584 20.87 -20.69 11.29
CA LYS A 584 19.69 -19.88 10.97
C LYS A 584 19.36 -19.89 9.47
N LEU A 585 20.35 -19.87 8.60
CA LEU A 585 20.16 -19.99 7.15
C LEU A 585 19.52 -21.36 6.79
N ARG A 586 19.84 -22.44 7.51
CA ARG A 586 19.13 -23.72 7.38
C ARG A 586 17.65 -23.60 7.75
N LEU A 587 17.32 -22.84 8.80
CA LEU A 587 15.91 -22.57 9.16
C LEU A 587 15.22 -21.78 8.05
N ILE A 588 15.90 -20.79 7.45
CA ILE A 588 15.33 -20.01 6.33
C ILE A 588 15.09 -20.92 5.11
N ARG A 589 16.03 -21.83 4.81
CA ARG A 589 15.84 -22.87 3.78
C ARG A 589 14.64 -23.78 4.08
N GLN A 590 14.45 -24.17 5.33
CA GLN A 590 13.25 -24.94 5.73
C GLN A 590 11.96 -24.13 5.55
N VAL A 591 11.94 -22.86 5.92
CA VAL A 591 10.78 -21.98 5.68
C VAL A 591 10.51 -21.80 4.18
N ALA A 592 11.54 -21.70 3.34
CA ALA A 592 11.36 -21.66 1.90
C ALA A 592 10.64 -22.92 1.39
N ARG A 593 11.02 -24.11 1.88
CA ARG A 593 10.32 -25.37 1.58
C ARG A 593 8.87 -25.35 2.08
N GLN A 594 8.62 -24.85 3.29
CA GLN A 594 7.25 -24.68 3.82
C GLN A 594 6.40 -23.78 2.91
N PHE A 595 6.96 -22.69 2.38
CA PHE A 595 6.25 -21.83 1.45
C PHE A 595 5.93 -22.52 0.12
N LEU A 596 6.82 -23.36 -0.40
CA LEU A 596 6.55 -24.17 -1.59
C LEU A 596 5.42 -25.17 -1.33
N GLU A 597 5.43 -25.85 -0.18
CA GLU A 597 4.34 -26.75 0.26
C GLU A 597 3.00 -26.01 0.43
N MET A 598 3.04 -24.75 0.86
CA MET A 598 1.88 -23.86 0.91
C MET A 598 1.36 -23.47 -0.49
N GLY A 599 2.03 -23.90 -1.55
CA GLY A 599 1.69 -23.62 -2.94
C GLY A 599 1.97 -22.17 -3.34
N ILE A 600 3.07 -21.61 -2.81
CA ILE A 600 3.69 -20.39 -3.34
C ILE A 600 4.67 -20.82 -4.43
N LYS A 601 4.69 -20.07 -5.53
CA LYS A 601 5.50 -20.38 -6.71
C LYS A 601 7.00 -20.31 -6.42
N GLU A 602 7.77 -21.16 -7.09
CA GLU A 602 9.23 -21.23 -6.94
C GLU A 602 9.92 -19.91 -7.30
N GLU A 603 9.39 -19.19 -8.30
CA GLU A 603 9.94 -17.92 -8.79
C GLU A 603 9.68 -16.74 -7.84
N LYS A 604 8.90 -16.95 -6.76
CA LYS A 604 8.62 -15.90 -5.78
C LYS A 604 9.92 -15.43 -5.15
N ARG A 605 10.14 -14.12 -5.17
CA ARG A 605 11.34 -13.51 -4.59
C ARG A 605 11.35 -13.65 -3.06
N LEU A 606 12.52 -14.03 -2.55
CA LEU A 606 12.86 -14.06 -1.13
C LEU A 606 13.93 -13.01 -0.85
N SER A 607 13.75 -12.24 0.22
CA SER A 607 14.71 -11.23 0.68
C SER A 607 14.91 -11.35 2.20
N PHE A 608 15.95 -10.72 2.73
CA PHE A 608 16.35 -10.89 4.12
C PHE A 608 16.25 -9.60 4.93
N TYR A 609 15.78 -9.71 6.17
CA TYR A 609 15.88 -8.63 7.15
C TYR A 609 17.29 -8.51 7.72
N ASN A 610 17.62 -7.31 8.21
CA ASN A 610 18.70 -7.18 9.16
C ASN A 610 18.37 -7.98 10.43
N THR A 611 19.38 -8.65 10.97
CA THR A 611 19.28 -9.34 12.26
C THR A 611 18.86 -8.35 13.34
N THR A 612 17.94 -8.74 14.23
CA THR A 612 17.43 -7.81 15.27
C THR A 612 18.51 -7.49 16.30
N TYR A 613 19.28 -8.50 16.70
CA TYR A 613 20.41 -8.38 17.61
C TYR A 613 21.57 -9.20 17.05
N ASN A 614 22.58 -8.52 16.51
CA ASN A 614 23.80 -9.17 16.07
C ASN A 614 24.91 -8.91 17.09
N SER A 615 25.55 -9.98 17.55
CA SER A 615 26.69 -9.93 18.48
C SER A 615 27.93 -10.58 17.89
N SER A 616 27.94 -10.82 16.58
CA SER A 616 29.05 -11.45 15.85
C SER A 616 29.58 -10.54 14.75
N ASP A 617 30.81 -10.80 14.32
CA ASP A 617 31.48 -10.11 13.20
C ASP A 617 30.87 -10.46 11.83
N TRP A 618 29.76 -11.19 11.79
CA TRP A 618 29.14 -11.70 10.58
C TRP A 618 27.64 -11.40 10.59
N GLU A 619 27.06 -11.17 9.42
CA GLU A 619 25.62 -11.01 9.26
C GLU A 619 25.09 -11.68 8.00
N ILE A 620 23.76 -11.84 7.92
CA ILE A 620 23.11 -12.31 6.70
C ILE A 620 23.14 -11.17 5.68
N ASP A 621 23.62 -11.47 4.47
CA ASP A 621 23.67 -10.52 3.36
C ASP A 621 22.24 -10.10 2.95
N THR A 622 21.82 -8.94 3.43
CA THR A 622 20.49 -8.38 3.12
C THR A 622 20.43 -7.67 1.77
N LEU A 623 21.55 -7.59 1.04
CA LEU A 623 21.64 -7.10 -0.34
C LEU A 623 21.38 -8.24 -1.34
N LYS A 624 21.68 -9.47 -0.96
CA LYS A 624 21.31 -10.65 -1.75
C LYS A 624 19.81 -10.89 -1.74
N THR A 625 19.32 -11.27 -2.91
CA THR A 625 17.96 -11.78 -3.10
C THR A 625 18.04 -13.08 -3.88
N THR A 626 17.11 -13.97 -3.60
CA THR A 626 17.02 -15.30 -4.26
C THR A 626 15.55 -15.61 -4.52
N THR A 627 15.27 -16.74 -5.16
CA THR A 627 13.91 -17.26 -5.30
C THR A 627 13.62 -18.30 -4.22
N LEU A 628 12.35 -18.58 -3.95
CA LEU A 628 11.97 -19.65 -3.02
C LEU A 628 12.52 -21.01 -3.48
N GLY A 629 12.46 -21.29 -4.79
CA GLY A 629 12.96 -22.54 -5.37
C GLY A 629 14.47 -22.70 -5.20
N GLU A 630 15.24 -21.63 -5.46
CA GLU A 630 16.69 -21.62 -5.24
C GLU A 630 17.04 -21.84 -3.77
N MET A 631 16.45 -21.07 -2.86
CA MET A 631 16.75 -21.18 -1.43
C MET A 631 16.37 -22.55 -0.87
N ALA A 632 15.23 -23.11 -1.26
CA ALA A 632 14.76 -24.42 -0.81
C ALA A 632 15.70 -25.57 -1.22
N ASN A 633 16.34 -25.44 -2.39
CA ASN A 633 17.23 -26.44 -2.97
C ASN A 633 18.73 -26.11 -2.79
N LEU A 634 19.06 -25.03 -2.08
CA LEU A 634 20.44 -24.58 -1.89
C LEU A 634 21.25 -25.64 -1.13
N SER A 635 22.40 -26.01 -1.68
CA SER A 635 23.34 -26.94 -1.05
C SER A 635 23.98 -26.33 0.19
N GLU A 636 24.48 -27.20 1.08
CA GLU A 636 25.03 -26.79 2.37
C GLU A 636 26.23 -25.83 2.23
N GLU A 637 27.12 -26.14 1.28
CA GLU A 637 28.34 -25.36 0.98
C GLU A 637 28.03 -23.95 0.46
N ARG A 638 26.85 -23.75 -0.14
CA ARG A 638 26.46 -22.47 -0.74
C ARG A 638 25.71 -21.56 0.24
N LEU A 639 25.41 -22.02 1.45
CA LEU A 639 24.80 -21.16 2.48
C LEU A 639 25.73 -20.00 2.87
N GLU A 640 27.04 -20.23 2.85
CA GLU A 640 28.07 -19.21 3.11
C GLU A 640 28.00 -18.05 2.12
N GLU A 641 27.46 -18.24 0.92
CA GLU A 641 27.23 -17.16 -0.03
C GLU A 641 26.28 -16.09 0.53
N PHE A 642 25.42 -16.41 1.49
CA PHE A 642 24.48 -15.46 2.10
C PHE A 642 25.01 -14.80 3.37
N VAL A 643 26.30 -14.93 3.65
CA VAL A 643 26.96 -14.36 4.83
C VAL A 643 27.97 -13.30 4.39
N VAL A 644 27.99 -12.17 5.08
CA VAL A 644 28.97 -11.09 4.92
C VAL A 644 29.54 -10.70 6.27
N GLU A 645 30.71 -10.07 6.30
CA GLU A 645 31.22 -9.44 7.52
C GLU A 645 30.27 -8.31 7.94
N ALA A 646 29.96 -8.25 9.23
CA ALA A 646 29.14 -7.18 9.78
C ALA A 646 29.93 -5.88 9.74
N ASP A 647 29.36 -4.80 9.21
CA ASP A 647 29.96 -3.47 9.30
C ASP A 647 30.08 -3.09 10.81
N ASP A 648 31.31 -2.83 11.25
CA ASP A 648 31.76 -2.73 12.66
C ASP A 648 31.29 -1.45 13.40
N GLU A 649 30.16 -0.85 13.01
CA GLU A 649 29.77 0.49 13.47
C GLU A 649 28.80 0.53 14.66
N PHE A 650 28.26 -0.60 15.11
CA PHE A 650 27.29 -0.63 16.22
C PHE A 650 27.65 -1.52 17.42
N SER A 651 28.82 -2.15 17.42
CA SER A 651 29.32 -2.94 18.56
C SER A 651 29.70 -2.07 19.78
N GLY A 652 29.80 -0.74 19.62
CA GLY A 652 30.26 0.20 20.64
C GLY A 652 29.20 0.87 21.53
N LEU A 653 27.90 0.77 21.23
CA LEU A 653 26.85 1.27 22.13
C LEU A 653 26.43 0.18 23.12
N ALA A 654 27.42 -0.26 23.91
CA ALA A 654 27.16 -0.95 25.16
C ALA A 654 26.24 -0.07 26.01
N CYS A 655 25.11 -0.65 26.45
CA CYS A 655 24.33 -0.11 27.54
C CYS A 655 25.27 0.16 28.72
N VAL A 656 25.45 1.44 29.05
CA VAL A 656 25.87 1.84 30.38
C VAL A 656 24.67 1.59 31.28
N ASP A 657 24.87 0.67 32.24
CA ASP A 657 24.06 0.22 33.38
C ASP A 657 22.62 0.75 33.56
#